data_AF-A0A2V7P656-F1
#
_entry.id   AF-A0A2V7P656-F1
#
_cell.length_a   1.000
_cell.length_b   1.000
_cell.length_c   1.000
_cell.angle_alpha   90.00
_cell.angle_beta   90.00
_cell.angle_gamma   90.00
#
_symmetry.space_group_name_H-M   'P 1'
#
loop_
_entity.id
_entity.type
_entity.pdbx_description
1 polymer ?
#
loop_
_entity_poly.entity_id
_entity_poly.type
_entity_poly.pdbx_seq_one_letter_code
_entity_poly.pdbx_strand_id
1 'polypeptide(L)'
;MRRRALPSLLAVACVACGGTAPRPATAPPPQQTLWFPPGAIARDSAAPPATEPVLPPSYAYAAGLMPLASTGVDQFRARHATYDGRGVVIGILDSGVDPGAAGLAVTSTGAPKILDLRDFSDEGRVFLTPVVPSPDGTVTVAGHSLMGAGRIARITSATTWYAGELRELPLGRSPAADLNGNGQNTDAFPVIVVKATDGWVAFMDTNLNGSFDDETPVRDYRQGHEMIALGSKPLTMAANLDERNGAPLLDFVFDNSSHGTHVAGIAAGHDLFGIPGFDGVAPGAQLLGLKISNNARGGISVTGGMQRAMAYAARYAEQRGLRLVLNLSFGVGNELEGRAEIDSIVNAFLAAHPAIVFAISAGNDGPGLSTIGFPGSADLALSTGAAYPGTFAQLARPEGPRAPNNVGWWSARGGELAKPDLLTPGVAFSAVPRFDMGQEIKGGTSMAAPQAAGLAACLISALAQEGRSVGAAEIGQALRVSAIRYAGATLLDEGAGEPRLEVAYRWLAAGHQGSQYLVRTSDGASAAFRRDGLTGPGDTVEVFHVRHLAGLRAAQFTLRSSVSWLSAPPTVVAAPLETSIPVRYAPTRFVTPGAYLGAVTAWNPSDTLAGPLFTLVTTVVVPHDLAAAPLADLARPIGPGRVQRYFLRVARPGATLEATVTLSDSLNQQAAARLYEPSGQPFRDAEETALGRRGGSTARFVVRGEDLVPGVYELDVFAPTLSGVTATVHASVAPVTLDTTGAGGTLEATNTGQATVVARVSAALLGAERTYAVEGRGAPAETLAVRVPEWAASAVLDVAMPRGQWHEFTGFGVTEFDSTGQQVGQGPLNYSVGRERLRIAALRDRPLLIELYPAFARSDGARPWRAAVRVQFLLEREQPLGDGQRVSIVPGGRVVMPVFATPPLVLAAGFAPLVETRVHPETVPGVAAVRRY
;
A
#
# COMPACT_ATOMS: atom_id res chain seq x y z
N MET A 1 -6.70 75.92 5.53
CA MET A 1 -7.50 77.14 5.81
C MET A 1 -8.94 76.76 6.16
N ARG A 2 -9.71 77.72 6.71
CA ARG A 2 -11.18 77.70 6.99
C ARG A 2 -12.01 77.16 5.79
N ARG A 3 -13.26 76.66 5.92
CA ARG A 3 -14.25 76.57 7.03
C ARG A 3 -15.32 75.51 6.67
N ARG A 4 -16.10 75.02 7.66
CA ARG A 4 -17.34 74.23 7.43
C ARG A 4 -18.50 75.11 6.97
N ALA A 5 -19.43 74.55 6.20
CA ALA A 5 -20.84 74.94 6.14
C ALA A 5 -21.74 73.73 5.82
N LEU A 6 -22.88 73.66 6.51
CA LEU A 6 -24.02 72.73 6.43
C LEU A 6 -25.28 73.62 6.71
N PRO A 7 -26.56 73.18 6.54
CA PRO A 7 -27.08 72.02 5.81
C PRO A 7 -28.44 72.27 5.07
N SER A 8 -29.06 71.16 4.62
CA SER A 8 -30.52 70.89 4.60
C SER A 8 -31.45 71.56 3.58
N LEU A 9 -32.17 70.74 2.82
CA LEU A 9 -33.61 70.47 3.07
C LEU A 9 -34.12 69.19 2.37
N LEU A 10 -35.21 68.61 2.90
CA LEU A 10 -35.76 67.28 2.60
C LEU A 10 -37.24 67.38 2.16
N ALA A 11 -37.67 66.47 1.26
CA ALA A 11 -39.02 65.86 1.18
C ALA A 11 -38.96 64.76 0.09
N VAL A 12 -39.20 63.45 0.26
CA VAL A 12 -39.99 62.57 1.17
C VAL A 12 -41.44 62.31 0.75
N ALA A 13 -41.64 61.14 0.14
CA ALA A 13 -42.76 60.19 0.33
C ALA A 13 -42.18 58.78 -0.01
N CYS A 14 -42.02 57.83 0.92
CA CYS A 14 -43.04 56.93 1.50
C CYS A 14 -43.75 56.10 0.39
N VAL A 15 -43.84 54.77 0.39
CA VAL A 15 -44.00 53.71 1.43
C VAL A 15 -43.35 52.40 0.89
N ALA A 16 -42.83 51.39 1.61
CA ALA A 16 -42.87 50.97 3.03
C ALA A 16 -41.47 50.53 3.57
N CYS A 17 -41.44 49.65 4.59
CA CYS A 17 -40.24 49.00 5.15
C CYS A 17 -40.35 47.46 5.17
N GLY A 18 -39.23 46.76 5.02
CA GLY A 18 -39.07 45.32 5.27
C GLY A 18 -37.58 44.96 5.30
N GLY A 19 -36.97 44.99 6.48
CA GLY A 19 -35.51 44.99 6.60
C GLY A 19 -34.86 43.61 6.52
N THR A 20 -33.66 43.56 5.93
CA THR A 20 -32.65 42.51 6.19
C THR A 20 -31.34 43.19 6.58
N ALA A 21 -30.66 42.67 7.60
CA ALA A 21 -29.43 43.25 8.12
C ALA A 21 -28.25 43.07 7.14
N PRO A 22 -27.28 44.00 7.10
CA PRO A 22 -26.11 43.86 6.23
C PRO A 22 -25.29 42.63 6.61
N ARG A 23 -25.06 41.74 5.64
CA ARG A 23 -24.18 40.58 5.76
C ARG A 23 -22.77 41.04 6.13
N PRO A 24 -22.12 40.50 7.17
CA PRO A 24 -20.69 40.74 7.40
C PRO A 24 -19.89 40.25 6.21
N ALA A 25 -18.81 40.96 5.88
CA ALA A 25 -17.85 40.52 4.85
C ALA A 25 -17.33 39.13 5.21
N THR A 26 -17.49 38.17 4.30
CA THR A 26 -16.99 36.81 4.48
C THR A 26 -15.47 36.82 4.55
N ALA A 27 -14.92 36.35 5.67
CA ALA A 27 -13.50 36.06 5.77
C ALA A 27 -13.09 35.07 4.67
N PRO A 28 -11.86 35.16 4.13
CA PRO A 28 -11.37 34.16 3.17
C PRO A 28 -11.42 32.77 3.81
N PRO A 29 -11.75 31.72 3.05
CA PRO A 29 -11.85 30.36 3.58
C PRO A 29 -10.50 29.94 4.21
N PRO A 30 -10.53 29.15 5.29
CA PRO A 30 -9.31 28.75 5.98
C PRO A 30 -8.37 27.98 5.04
N GLN A 31 -7.11 28.37 5.00
CA GLN A 31 -6.06 27.72 4.21
C GLN A 31 -6.03 26.21 4.50
N GLN A 32 -6.34 25.41 3.48
CA GLN A 32 -6.30 23.96 3.58
C GLN A 32 -4.85 23.48 3.39
N THR A 33 -4.16 23.17 4.49
CA THR A 33 -3.00 22.27 4.42
C THR A 33 -3.49 20.87 4.08
N LEU A 34 -3.32 20.48 2.81
CA LEU A 34 -3.67 19.16 2.29
C LEU A 34 -2.68 18.11 2.82
N TRP A 35 -3.04 17.48 3.94
CA TRP A 35 -2.39 16.27 4.45
C TRP A 35 -3.15 15.05 3.93
N PHE A 36 -2.59 14.40 2.92
CA PHE A 36 -3.12 13.14 2.38
C PHE A 36 -2.38 11.97 3.03
N PRO A 37 -3.03 11.20 3.93
CA PRO A 37 -2.46 9.94 4.40
C PRO A 37 -2.41 8.95 3.22
N PRO A 38 -1.24 8.38 2.90
CA PRO A 38 -1.04 7.40 1.83
C PRO A 38 -1.65 6.05 2.16
N GLY A 39 -1.89 5.21 1.15
CA GLY A 39 -2.15 3.79 1.36
C GLY A 39 -3.52 3.44 1.94
N ALA A 40 -4.40 4.41 2.19
CA ALA A 40 -5.81 4.12 2.38
C ALA A 40 -6.38 3.58 1.05
N ILE A 41 -6.49 2.25 0.94
CA ILE A 41 -7.49 1.60 0.07
C ILE A 41 -8.80 2.38 0.30
N ALA A 42 -9.43 2.80 -0.80
CA ALA A 42 -10.52 3.78 -0.87
C ALA A 42 -11.22 3.98 0.48
N ARG A 43 -10.95 5.12 1.13
CA ARG A 43 -11.67 5.49 2.37
C ARG A 43 -13.16 5.29 2.11
N ASP A 44 -13.83 4.57 3.01
CA ASP A 44 -15.29 4.40 3.04
C ASP A 44 -16.00 5.77 3.13
N SER A 45 -16.06 6.48 1.99
CA SER A 45 -16.93 7.62 1.82
C SER A 45 -18.23 7.09 1.25
N ALA A 46 -19.17 6.80 2.16
CA ALA A 46 -20.61 6.74 1.85
C ALA A 46 -21.18 8.12 1.43
N ALA A 47 -20.32 9.02 0.93
CA ALA A 47 -20.70 10.25 0.26
C ALA A 47 -20.97 9.90 -1.21
N PRO A 48 -21.97 10.53 -1.85
CA PRO A 48 -22.18 10.35 -3.28
C PRO A 48 -20.91 10.76 -4.06
N PRO A 49 -20.59 10.07 -5.18
CA PRO A 49 -19.42 10.37 -5.99
C PRO A 49 -19.43 11.84 -6.43
N ALA A 50 -18.29 12.52 -6.37
CA ALA A 50 -18.24 13.93 -6.76
C ALA A 50 -18.43 14.05 -8.27
N THR A 51 -19.21 15.04 -8.71
CA THR A 51 -19.46 15.26 -10.15
C THR A 51 -18.38 16.10 -10.82
N GLU A 52 -17.43 16.63 -10.05
CA GLU A 52 -16.36 17.52 -10.50
C GLU A 52 -15.00 17.05 -9.95
N PRO A 53 -13.88 17.28 -10.66
CA PRO A 53 -12.54 16.95 -10.18
C PRO A 53 -12.15 17.70 -8.91
N VAL A 54 -11.23 17.13 -8.12
CA VAL A 54 -10.74 17.71 -6.85
C VAL A 54 -10.13 19.11 -7.01
N LEU A 55 -9.57 19.39 -8.18
CA LEU A 55 -9.09 20.68 -8.64
C LEU A 55 -9.36 20.80 -10.15
N PRO A 56 -9.62 21.99 -10.71
CA PRO A 56 -9.71 22.18 -12.16
C PRO A 56 -8.48 21.57 -12.86
N PRO A 57 -8.64 20.63 -13.81
CA PRO A 57 -7.48 19.93 -14.39
C PRO A 57 -6.48 20.85 -15.09
N SER A 58 -6.92 22.00 -15.61
CA SER A 58 -6.05 23.04 -16.18
C SER A 58 -5.16 23.72 -15.13
N TYR A 59 -5.66 23.88 -13.90
CA TYR A 59 -4.85 24.32 -12.77
C TYR A 59 -3.89 23.22 -12.31
N ALA A 60 -4.33 21.97 -12.25
CA ALA A 60 -3.47 20.83 -11.90
C ALA A 60 -2.29 20.66 -12.88
N TYR A 61 -2.55 20.83 -14.19
CA TYR A 61 -1.53 20.86 -15.23
C TYR A 61 -0.56 22.03 -15.03
N ALA A 62 -1.07 23.27 -14.92
CA ALA A 62 -0.25 24.46 -14.76
C ALA A 62 0.59 24.47 -13.46
N ALA A 63 0.11 23.83 -12.39
CA ALA A 63 0.81 23.67 -11.13
C ALA A 63 1.81 22.49 -11.10
N GLY A 64 1.88 21.68 -12.16
CA GLY A 64 2.78 20.52 -12.24
C GLY A 64 2.41 19.41 -11.25
N LEU A 65 1.11 19.12 -11.10
CA LEU A 65 0.63 18.06 -10.21
C LEU A 65 0.75 16.65 -10.81
N MET A 66 1.08 16.51 -12.09
CA MET A 66 1.82 15.34 -12.59
C MET A 66 3.31 15.68 -12.55
N PRO A 67 4.12 15.17 -11.59
CA PRO A 67 5.43 15.76 -11.27
C PRO A 67 6.59 15.39 -12.22
N LEU A 68 6.41 15.56 -13.53
CA LEU A 68 7.39 15.22 -14.58
C LEU A 68 8.73 15.99 -14.47
N ALA A 69 8.70 17.19 -13.88
CA ALA A 69 9.83 18.10 -13.85
C ALA A 69 10.95 17.69 -12.88
N SER A 70 10.67 16.87 -11.85
CA SER A 70 11.71 16.47 -10.91
C SER A 70 12.62 15.40 -11.50
N THR A 71 12.06 14.40 -12.20
CA THR A 71 12.81 13.38 -12.95
C THR A 71 13.35 13.90 -14.30
N GLY A 72 12.99 15.13 -14.70
CA GLY A 72 13.49 15.81 -15.89
C GLY A 72 12.87 15.32 -17.21
N VAL A 73 11.67 14.73 -17.14
CA VAL A 73 10.93 14.19 -18.30
C VAL A 73 10.52 15.31 -19.27
N ASP A 74 10.11 16.45 -18.72
CA ASP A 74 9.80 17.67 -19.46
C ASP A 74 10.97 18.16 -20.33
N GLN A 75 12.15 18.27 -19.72
CA GLN A 75 13.39 18.69 -20.38
C GLN A 75 13.90 17.68 -21.39
N PHE A 76 13.76 16.38 -21.08
CA PHE A 76 14.12 15.31 -22.00
C PHE A 76 13.24 15.34 -23.25
N ARG A 77 11.91 15.37 -23.09
CA ARG A 77 10.95 15.44 -24.21
C ARG A 77 11.10 16.73 -25.03
N ALA A 78 11.47 17.85 -24.41
CA ALA A 78 11.75 19.10 -25.13
C ALA A 78 12.99 19.01 -26.05
N ARG A 79 13.96 18.15 -25.73
CA ARG A 79 15.15 17.87 -26.59
C ARG A 79 14.92 16.71 -27.56
N HIS A 80 14.14 15.74 -27.12
CA HIS A 80 13.94 14.45 -27.76
C HIS A 80 12.44 14.17 -27.92
N ALA A 81 11.77 14.98 -28.76
CA ALA A 81 10.32 14.98 -28.91
C ALA A 81 9.71 13.62 -29.32
N THR A 82 10.49 12.70 -29.89
CA THR A 82 10.06 11.36 -30.27
C THR A 82 10.46 10.26 -29.28
N TYR A 83 11.20 10.57 -28.21
CA TYR A 83 11.66 9.57 -27.23
C TYR A 83 10.67 9.47 -26.05
N ASP A 84 9.38 9.51 -26.38
CA ASP A 84 8.24 9.65 -25.46
C ASP A 84 7.58 8.30 -25.08
N GLY A 85 8.27 7.19 -25.31
CA GLY A 85 7.76 5.83 -25.07
C GLY A 85 7.18 5.13 -26.31
N ARG A 86 7.10 5.79 -27.46
CA ARG A 86 6.62 5.15 -28.70
C ARG A 86 7.40 3.88 -29.05
N GLY A 87 6.68 2.85 -29.49
CA GLY A 87 7.24 1.51 -29.76
C GLY A 87 7.53 0.65 -28.52
N VAL A 88 7.06 1.08 -27.34
CA VAL A 88 7.13 0.34 -26.07
C VAL A 88 5.72 0.08 -25.53
N VAL A 89 5.53 -1.08 -24.94
CA VAL A 89 4.33 -1.46 -24.20
C VAL A 89 4.64 -1.47 -22.70
N ILE A 90 3.74 -0.93 -21.88
CA ILE A 90 3.80 -1.04 -20.42
C ILE A 90 2.64 -1.94 -19.94
N GLY A 91 2.97 -3.05 -19.30
CA GLY A 91 2.00 -3.89 -18.61
C GLY A 91 1.72 -3.35 -17.21
N ILE A 92 0.48 -2.98 -16.93
CA ILE A 92 0.01 -2.49 -15.63
C ILE A 92 -0.63 -3.67 -14.89
N LEU A 93 0.10 -4.28 -13.95
CA LEU A 93 -0.41 -5.33 -13.07
C LEU A 93 -1.00 -4.67 -11.82
N ASP A 94 -2.33 -4.60 -11.75
CA ASP A 94 -3.03 -3.74 -10.78
C ASP A 94 -4.51 -4.16 -10.57
N SER A 95 -5.37 -3.25 -10.11
CA SER A 95 -6.79 -3.46 -9.83
C SER A 95 -7.71 -3.53 -11.05
N GLY A 96 -7.18 -3.20 -12.22
CA GLY A 96 -7.92 -2.95 -13.46
C GLY A 96 -7.44 -1.66 -14.11
N VAL A 97 -7.91 -1.36 -15.32
CA VAL A 97 -7.74 -0.06 -15.98
C VAL A 97 -9.04 0.25 -16.70
N ASP A 98 -9.68 1.38 -16.39
CA ASP A 98 -10.87 1.85 -17.10
C ASP A 98 -10.47 2.39 -18.49
N PRO A 99 -10.89 1.76 -19.60
CA PRO A 99 -10.50 2.19 -20.94
C PRO A 99 -11.21 3.46 -21.42
N GLY A 100 -12.28 3.89 -20.75
CA GLY A 100 -12.98 5.16 -21.01
C GLY A 100 -12.44 6.34 -20.21
N ALA A 101 -11.46 6.13 -19.32
CA ALA A 101 -10.88 7.20 -18.52
C ALA A 101 -10.14 8.25 -19.37
N ALA A 102 -10.28 9.52 -18.98
CA ALA A 102 -9.81 10.65 -19.79
C ALA A 102 -8.28 10.66 -19.96
N GLY A 103 -7.83 10.58 -21.21
CA GLY A 103 -6.41 10.50 -21.58
C GLY A 103 -5.83 9.08 -21.67
N LEU A 104 -6.68 8.04 -21.57
CA LEU A 104 -6.31 6.64 -21.82
C LEU A 104 -6.85 6.09 -23.17
N ALA A 105 -7.29 6.96 -24.08
CA ALA A 105 -7.82 6.57 -25.40
C ALA A 105 -6.73 6.36 -26.46
N VAL A 106 -5.82 7.32 -26.63
CA VAL A 106 -4.77 7.32 -27.68
C VAL A 106 -3.40 7.67 -27.13
N THR A 107 -2.36 7.29 -27.87
CA THR A 107 -0.96 7.70 -27.67
C THR A 107 -0.69 9.08 -28.27
N SER A 108 0.47 9.67 -27.95
CA SER A 108 0.99 10.89 -28.60
C SER A 108 1.20 10.78 -30.12
N THR A 109 1.07 9.57 -30.69
CA THR A 109 1.13 9.32 -32.14
C THR A 109 -0.25 9.01 -32.75
N GLY A 110 -1.32 9.11 -31.97
CA GLY A 110 -2.70 8.80 -32.39
C GLY A 110 -3.05 7.31 -32.45
N ALA A 111 -2.11 6.40 -32.13
CA ALA A 111 -2.41 4.97 -32.03
C ALA A 111 -3.25 4.66 -30.77
N PRO A 112 -4.06 3.57 -30.75
CA PRO A 112 -4.81 3.15 -29.56
C PRO A 112 -3.90 3.01 -28.35
N LYS A 113 -4.26 3.63 -27.23
CA LYS A 113 -3.46 3.61 -26.00
C LYS A 113 -3.43 2.20 -25.38
N ILE A 114 -4.58 1.56 -25.26
CA ILE A 114 -4.73 0.23 -24.66
C ILE A 114 -4.76 -0.82 -25.77
N LEU A 115 -3.89 -1.82 -25.65
CA LEU A 115 -3.74 -2.94 -26.59
C LEU A 115 -4.49 -4.19 -26.15
N ASP A 116 -4.73 -4.35 -24.86
CA ASP A 116 -5.54 -5.42 -24.28
C ASP A 116 -5.89 -5.11 -22.82
N LEU A 117 -6.98 -5.71 -22.34
CA LEU A 117 -7.42 -5.72 -20.95
C LEU A 117 -7.67 -7.17 -20.55
N ARG A 118 -7.08 -7.63 -19.46
CA ARG A 118 -7.23 -9.01 -18.97
C ARG A 118 -7.54 -9.06 -17.49
N ASP A 119 -8.55 -9.85 -17.12
CA ASP A 119 -8.80 -10.23 -15.73
C ASP A 119 -8.11 -11.56 -15.38
N PHE A 120 -7.31 -11.55 -14.32
CA PHE A 120 -6.71 -12.73 -13.69
C PHE A 120 -7.22 -12.95 -12.26
N SER A 121 -8.12 -12.08 -11.78
CA SER A 121 -8.75 -12.09 -10.45
C SER A 121 -10.05 -12.91 -10.36
N ASP A 122 -10.66 -13.18 -11.52
CA ASP A 122 -12.00 -13.77 -11.65
C ASP A 122 -13.11 -12.95 -10.95
N GLU A 123 -12.90 -11.65 -10.69
CA GLU A 123 -13.87 -10.77 -10.02
C GLU A 123 -15.09 -10.49 -10.90
N GLY A 124 -14.88 -10.28 -12.21
CA GLY A 124 -15.97 -10.06 -13.16
C GLY A 124 -16.49 -11.33 -13.84
N ARG A 125 -16.23 -12.52 -13.27
CA ARG A 125 -16.60 -13.80 -13.90
C ARG A 125 -18.10 -14.02 -13.92
N VAL A 126 -18.64 -14.31 -15.10
CA VAL A 126 -20.03 -14.76 -15.27
C VAL A 126 -20.08 -16.29 -15.26
N PHE A 127 -20.85 -16.87 -14.33
CA PHE A 127 -21.12 -18.31 -14.32
C PHE A 127 -22.15 -18.67 -15.39
N LEU A 128 -21.66 -19.20 -16.51
CA LEU A 128 -22.46 -19.54 -17.68
C LEU A 128 -23.01 -20.97 -17.62
N THR A 129 -24.28 -21.12 -17.97
CA THR A 129 -25.00 -22.39 -18.08
C THR A 129 -25.59 -22.58 -19.48
N PRO A 130 -25.66 -23.80 -20.04
CA PRO A 130 -26.26 -24.02 -21.35
C PRO A 130 -27.76 -23.70 -21.35
N VAL A 131 -28.22 -22.93 -22.34
CA VAL A 131 -29.64 -22.61 -22.56
C VAL A 131 -30.04 -22.88 -24.01
N VAL A 132 -31.35 -23.04 -24.21
CA VAL A 132 -31.98 -23.19 -25.53
C VAL A 132 -33.01 -22.07 -25.67
N PRO A 133 -32.97 -21.26 -26.75
CA PRO A 133 -33.97 -20.23 -26.99
C PRO A 133 -35.33 -20.84 -27.34
N SER A 134 -36.40 -20.18 -26.90
CA SER A 134 -37.78 -20.58 -27.15
C SER A 134 -38.23 -20.24 -28.59
N PRO A 135 -39.15 -21.03 -29.20
CA PRO A 135 -39.66 -20.75 -30.54
C PRO A 135 -40.42 -19.42 -30.71
N ASP A 136 -40.84 -18.80 -29.60
CA ASP A 136 -41.49 -17.48 -29.56
C ASP A 136 -40.51 -16.30 -29.65
N GLY A 137 -39.20 -16.57 -29.73
CA GLY A 137 -38.14 -15.55 -29.78
C GLY A 137 -37.66 -15.09 -28.41
N THR A 138 -38.06 -15.76 -27.33
CA THR A 138 -37.55 -15.51 -25.96
C THR A 138 -36.44 -16.49 -25.55
N VAL A 139 -35.81 -16.24 -24.41
CA VAL A 139 -34.78 -17.10 -23.81
C VAL A 139 -34.73 -16.89 -22.30
N THR A 140 -34.61 -17.98 -21.54
CA THR A 140 -34.58 -17.91 -20.06
C THR A 140 -33.16 -17.67 -19.56
N VAL A 141 -32.96 -16.60 -18.78
CA VAL A 141 -31.71 -16.26 -18.09
C VAL A 141 -32.00 -16.06 -16.60
N ALA A 142 -31.26 -16.74 -15.72
CA ALA A 142 -31.45 -16.70 -14.27
C ALA A 142 -32.90 -16.94 -13.76
N GLY A 143 -33.76 -17.60 -14.57
CA GLY A 143 -35.18 -17.82 -14.28
C GLY A 143 -36.14 -16.77 -14.85
N HIS A 144 -35.63 -15.68 -15.43
CA HIS A 144 -36.38 -14.64 -16.12
C HIS A 144 -36.45 -14.94 -17.63
N SER A 145 -37.58 -14.68 -18.27
CA SER A 145 -37.72 -14.80 -19.74
C SER A 145 -37.43 -13.46 -20.40
N LEU A 146 -36.42 -13.42 -21.29
CA LEU A 146 -35.99 -12.22 -21.99
C LEU A 146 -36.30 -12.31 -23.49
N MET A 147 -36.59 -11.16 -24.10
CA MET A 147 -36.80 -11.03 -25.55
C MET A 147 -35.47 -10.90 -26.32
N GLY A 148 -35.53 -10.87 -27.65
CA GLY A 148 -34.36 -10.69 -28.52
C GLY A 148 -33.63 -11.96 -28.97
N ALA A 149 -34.04 -13.16 -28.55
CA ALA A 149 -33.43 -14.39 -29.05
C ALA A 149 -33.63 -14.56 -30.57
N GLY A 150 -34.76 -14.11 -31.12
CA GLY A 150 -34.99 -14.08 -32.57
C GLY A 150 -34.04 -13.17 -33.38
N ARG A 151 -33.33 -12.24 -32.72
CA ARG A 151 -32.25 -11.41 -33.29
C ARG A 151 -30.90 -12.12 -33.15
N ILE A 152 -30.58 -12.61 -31.95
CA ILE A 152 -29.34 -13.35 -31.66
C ILE A 152 -29.22 -14.61 -32.54
N ALA A 153 -30.32 -15.31 -32.80
CA ALA A 153 -30.36 -16.50 -33.66
C ALA A 153 -29.93 -16.26 -35.13
N ARG A 154 -29.80 -14.99 -35.57
CA ARG A 154 -29.37 -14.65 -36.95
C ARG A 154 -27.86 -14.51 -37.09
N ILE A 155 -27.13 -14.40 -35.98
CA ILE A 155 -25.67 -14.18 -35.97
C ILE A 155 -24.88 -15.39 -35.47
N THR A 156 -25.55 -16.35 -34.83
CA THR A 156 -24.96 -17.61 -34.35
C THR A 156 -25.37 -18.77 -35.26
N SER A 157 -24.41 -19.63 -35.60
CA SER A 157 -24.69 -20.93 -36.21
C SER A 157 -24.71 -22.08 -35.19
N ALA A 158 -24.46 -21.79 -33.92
CA ALA A 158 -24.44 -22.77 -32.84
C ALA A 158 -25.83 -22.99 -32.23
N THR A 159 -26.20 -24.27 -32.06
CA THR A 159 -27.46 -24.71 -31.44
C THR A 159 -27.45 -24.61 -29.90
N THR A 160 -26.27 -24.53 -29.30
CA THR A 160 -26.09 -24.41 -27.84
C THR A 160 -25.67 -22.98 -27.52
N TRP A 161 -26.48 -22.30 -26.72
CA TRP A 161 -26.19 -20.97 -26.21
C TRP A 161 -25.85 -21.09 -24.73
N TYR A 162 -25.27 -20.04 -24.16
CA TYR A 162 -24.89 -20.00 -22.76
C TYR A 162 -25.45 -18.74 -22.11
N ALA A 163 -25.95 -18.85 -20.89
CA ALA A 163 -26.51 -17.71 -20.15
C ALA A 163 -26.08 -17.70 -18.69
N GLY A 164 -26.03 -16.50 -18.13
CA GLY A 164 -25.70 -16.22 -16.74
C GLY A 164 -26.04 -14.76 -16.40
N GLU A 165 -25.50 -14.26 -15.30
CA GLU A 165 -25.72 -12.88 -14.85
C GLU A 165 -24.42 -12.29 -14.28
N LEU A 166 -24.17 -11.01 -14.54
CA LEU A 166 -23.20 -10.22 -13.78
C LEU A 166 -23.95 -9.55 -12.63
N ARG A 167 -23.58 -9.84 -11.39
CA ARG A 167 -24.22 -9.28 -10.20
C ARG A 167 -23.31 -8.23 -9.56
N GLU A 168 -23.89 -7.14 -9.08
CA GLU A 168 -23.14 -6.06 -8.42
C GLU A 168 -22.75 -6.40 -6.97
N LEU A 169 -23.64 -7.08 -6.24
CA LEU A 169 -23.49 -7.33 -4.79
C LEU A 169 -22.16 -8.02 -4.42
N PRO A 170 -21.64 -9.01 -5.18
CA PRO A 170 -20.35 -9.64 -4.91
C PRO A 170 -19.13 -8.78 -5.27
N LEU A 171 -19.30 -7.63 -5.93
CA LEU A 171 -18.22 -6.72 -6.37
C LEU A 171 -17.84 -5.68 -5.30
N GLY A 172 -18.46 -5.76 -4.13
CA GLY A 172 -18.13 -4.98 -2.94
C GLY A 172 -19.18 -3.90 -2.62
N ARG A 173 -18.73 -2.67 -2.34
CA ARG A 173 -19.59 -1.56 -1.89
C ARG A 173 -19.76 -0.46 -2.93
N SER A 174 -20.92 0.17 -2.92
CA SER A 174 -21.15 1.44 -3.61
C SER A 174 -20.22 2.55 -3.06
N PRO A 175 -19.79 3.52 -3.89
CA PRO A 175 -20.17 3.70 -5.31
C PRO A 175 -19.37 2.81 -6.29
N ALA A 176 -18.34 2.10 -5.84
CA ALA A 176 -17.45 1.36 -6.73
C ALA A 176 -18.05 0.07 -7.32
N ALA A 177 -18.95 -0.58 -6.58
CA ALA A 177 -19.69 -1.77 -7.02
C ALA A 177 -21.04 -1.44 -7.71
N ASP A 178 -21.45 -0.17 -7.72
CA ASP A 178 -22.65 0.32 -8.42
C ASP A 178 -22.25 0.59 -9.88
N LEU A 179 -22.49 -0.37 -10.77
CA LEU A 179 -21.96 -0.37 -12.13
C LEU A 179 -22.79 0.50 -13.09
N ASN A 180 -24.05 0.77 -12.75
CA ASN A 180 -24.93 1.66 -13.53
C ASN A 180 -25.08 3.07 -12.90
N GLY A 181 -24.68 3.24 -11.65
CA GLY A 181 -24.72 4.50 -10.89
C GLY A 181 -26.15 4.89 -10.46
N ASN A 182 -26.98 3.94 -10.08
CA ASN A 182 -28.35 4.19 -9.61
C ASN A 182 -28.45 4.42 -8.09
N GLY A 183 -27.35 4.26 -7.36
CA GLY A 183 -27.28 4.41 -5.90
C GLY A 183 -27.43 3.11 -5.11
N GLN A 184 -27.48 1.95 -5.78
CA GLN A 184 -27.53 0.62 -5.19
C GLN A 184 -26.45 -0.27 -5.84
N ASN A 185 -26.13 -1.40 -5.22
CA ASN A 185 -25.19 -2.42 -5.70
C ASN A 185 -25.86 -3.80 -5.70
N THR A 186 -27.17 -3.86 -5.96
CA THR A 186 -27.98 -5.08 -5.86
C THR A 186 -28.42 -5.62 -7.21
N ASP A 187 -28.08 -4.95 -8.30
CA ASP A 187 -28.56 -5.33 -9.62
C ASP A 187 -27.86 -6.61 -10.12
N ALA A 188 -28.56 -7.30 -11.02
CA ALA A 188 -28.08 -8.44 -11.75
C ALA A 188 -28.39 -8.20 -13.22
N PHE A 189 -27.36 -8.12 -14.06
CA PHE A 189 -27.46 -7.89 -15.49
C PHE A 189 -27.48 -9.26 -16.21
N PRO A 190 -28.60 -9.65 -16.84
CA PRO A 190 -28.68 -10.87 -17.65
C PRO A 190 -27.66 -10.86 -18.79
N VAL A 191 -26.99 -11.98 -19.01
CA VAL A 191 -25.99 -12.13 -20.08
C VAL A 191 -26.23 -13.42 -20.87
N ILE A 192 -26.11 -13.31 -22.20
CA ILE A 192 -26.08 -14.45 -23.13
C ILE A 192 -24.79 -14.45 -23.94
N VAL A 193 -24.20 -15.63 -24.12
CA VAL A 193 -23.01 -15.85 -24.95
C VAL A 193 -23.32 -16.88 -26.03
N VAL A 194 -23.00 -16.54 -27.28
CA VAL A 194 -23.21 -17.37 -28.47
C VAL A 194 -21.97 -17.42 -29.35
N LYS A 195 -21.86 -18.45 -30.20
CA LYS A 195 -20.74 -18.63 -31.13
C LYS A 195 -21.11 -18.09 -32.52
N ALA A 196 -20.67 -16.87 -32.79
CA ALA A 196 -20.75 -16.23 -34.09
C ALA A 196 -19.67 -16.80 -35.05
N THR A 197 -19.68 -16.33 -36.30
CA THR A 197 -18.72 -16.78 -37.33
C THR A 197 -17.28 -16.38 -37.07
N ASP A 198 -17.07 -15.32 -36.29
CA ASP A 198 -15.78 -14.71 -35.94
C ASP A 198 -15.30 -15.05 -34.51
N GLY A 199 -16.14 -15.67 -33.68
CA GLY A 199 -15.76 -16.11 -32.33
C GLY A 199 -16.94 -16.20 -31.37
N TRP A 200 -16.64 -16.25 -30.08
CA TRP A 200 -17.65 -16.07 -29.04
C TRP A 200 -18.04 -14.59 -28.94
N VAL A 201 -19.33 -14.34 -28.74
CA VAL A 201 -19.92 -13.00 -28.63
C VAL A 201 -20.90 -13.01 -27.46
N ALA A 202 -20.82 -11.99 -26.59
CA ALA A 202 -21.73 -11.79 -25.47
C ALA A 202 -22.74 -10.67 -25.76
N PHE A 203 -23.90 -10.78 -25.13
CA PHE A 203 -24.97 -9.78 -25.04
C PHE A 203 -25.30 -9.61 -23.57
N MET A 204 -25.36 -8.39 -23.08
CA MET A 204 -25.80 -8.03 -21.74
C MET A 204 -27.07 -7.21 -21.87
N ASP A 205 -28.09 -7.45 -21.05
CA ASP A 205 -29.21 -6.52 -20.89
C ASP A 205 -28.70 -5.35 -20.02
N THR A 206 -28.25 -4.28 -20.69
CA THR A 206 -27.51 -3.15 -20.10
C THR A 206 -28.40 -2.11 -19.45
N ASN A 207 -29.69 -2.15 -19.76
CA ASN A 207 -30.70 -1.21 -19.24
C ASN A 207 -31.79 -1.90 -18.39
N LEU A 208 -31.68 -3.22 -18.18
CA LEU A 208 -32.57 -4.06 -17.37
C LEU A 208 -34.04 -4.03 -17.84
N ASN A 209 -34.25 -3.93 -19.16
CA ASN A 209 -35.59 -3.90 -19.76
C ASN A 209 -36.19 -5.29 -20.01
N GLY A 210 -35.40 -6.36 -19.87
CA GLY A 210 -35.82 -7.74 -20.15
C GLY A 210 -35.71 -8.14 -21.62
N SER A 211 -34.84 -7.50 -22.41
CA SER A 211 -34.64 -7.76 -23.83
C SER A 211 -33.18 -7.62 -24.25
N PHE A 212 -32.80 -8.40 -25.26
CA PHE A 212 -31.53 -8.24 -26.00
C PHE A 212 -31.74 -7.64 -27.40
N ASP A 213 -32.91 -7.05 -27.70
CA ASP A 213 -33.20 -6.51 -29.05
C ASP A 213 -32.40 -5.25 -29.38
N ASP A 214 -32.22 -4.34 -28.42
CA ASP A 214 -31.41 -3.12 -28.55
C ASP A 214 -29.92 -3.35 -28.24
N GLU A 215 -29.56 -4.51 -27.69
CA GLU A 215 -28.23 -4.74 -27.13
C GLU A 215 -27.12 -4.97 -28.15
N THR A 216 -25.95 -4.39 -27.90
CA THR A 216 -24.82 -4.47 -28.82
C THR A 216 -23.98 -5.73 -28.55
N PRO A 217 -23.68 -6.57 -29.55
CA PRO A 217 -22.76 -7.70 -29.39
C PRO A 217 -21.37 -7.21 -28.95
N VAL A 218 -20.78 -7.86 -27.93
CA VAL A 218 -19.39 -7.63 -27.53
C VAL A 218 -18.53 -8.88 -27.68
N ARG A 219 -17.32 -8.71 -28.18
CA ARG A 219 -16.29 -9.73 -28.41
C ARG A 219 -15.22 -9.68 -27.33
N ASP A 220 -14.29 -10.64 -27.38
CA ASP A 220 -13.00 -10.54 -26.69
C ASP A 220 -12.34 -9.18 -26.99
N TYR A 221 -12.01 -8.41 -25.96
CA TYR A 221 -11.55 -7.02 -26.10
C TYR A 221 -10.36 -6.85 -27.05
N ARG A 222 -9.41 -7.78 -27.03
CA ARG A 222 -8.25 -7.87 -27.96
C ARG A 222 -8.62 -7.99 -29.44
N GLN A 223 -9.86 -8.37 -29.76
CA GLN A 223 -10.37 -8.51 -31.12
C GLN A 223 -11.25 -7.32 -31.51
N GLY A 224 -12.27 -7.02 -30.70
CA GLY A 224 -13.26 -5.98 -31.01
C GLY A 224 -12.88 -4.57 -30.54
N HIS A 225 -12.08 -4.46 -29.48
CA HIS A 225 -11.87 -3.24 -28.69
C HIS A 225 -13.19 -2.59 -28.22
N GLU A 226 -14.27 -3.39 -28.17
CA GLU A 226 -15.63 -3.01 -27.77
C GLU A 226 -15.70 -2.81 -26.26
N MET A 227 -16.51 -1.83 -25.82
CA MET A 227 -16.60 -1.39 -24.43
C MET A 227 -18.06 -1.27 -24.00
N ILE A 228 -18.34 -1.56 -22.73
CA ILE A 228 -19.68 -1.45 -22.12
C ILE A 228 -19.64 -0.33 -21.07
N ALA A 229 -20.65 0.52 -21.03
CA ALA A 229 -20.85 1.49 -19.96
C ALA A 229 -22.35 1.56 -19.64
N LEU A 230 -22.71 1.25 -18.40
CA LEU A 230 -24.10 1.10 -17.95
C LEU A 230 -24.65 2.41 -17.37
N GLY A 231 -25.95 2.64 -17.49
CA GLY A 231 -26.67 3.76 -16.85
C GLY A 231 -25.98 5.13 -16.98
N SER A 232 -25.61 5.70 -15.83
CA SER A 232 -24.91 7.00 -15.69
C SER A 232 -23.41 6.98 -16.05
N LYS A 233 -22.89 5.78 -16.37
CA LYS A 233 -21.49 5.48 -16.76
C LYS A 233 -20.47 5.73 -15.64
N PRO A 234 -20.63 5.14 -14.45
CA PRO A 234 -19.69 5.28 -13.33
C PRO A 234 -18.31 4.70 -13.64
N LEU A 235 -18.23 3.66 -14.48
CA LEU A 235 -16.99 3.12 -15.04
C LEU A 235 -17.26 2.51 -16.43
N THR A 236 -16.18 2.17 -17.14
CA THR A 236 -16.23 1.41 -18.40
C THR A 236 -15.72 -0.01 -18.19
N MET A 237 -16.42 -0.99 -18.78
CA MET A 237 -16.07 -2.41 -18.76
C MET A 237 -15.64 -2.90 -20.14
N ALA A 238 -14.86 -3.97 -20.18
CA ALA A 238 -14.49 -4.71 -21.38
C ALA A 238 -14.81 -6.21 -21.21
N ALA A 239 -15.09 -6.94 -22.30
CA ALA A 239 -15.31 -8.38 -22.25
C ALA A 239 -14.02 -9.17 -22.53
N ASN A 240 -13.85 -10.27 -21.81
CA ASN A 240 -12.85 -11.31 -22.08
C ASN A 240 -13.58 -12.60 -22.39
N LEU A 241 -13.33 -13.15 -23.58
CA LEU A 241 -13.97 -14.38 -24.03
C LEU A 241 -12.91 -15.40 -24.45
N ASP A 242 -12.94 -16.57 -23.80
CA ASP A 242 -12.08 -17.72 -24.08
C ASP A 242 -12.94 -19.00 -24.18
N GLU A 243 -12.34 -20.14 -24.55
CA GLU A 243 -13.04 -21.42 -24.68
C GLU A 243 -12.37 -22.51 -23.83
N ARG A 244 -13.18 -23.21 -23.02
CA ARG A 244 -12.75 -24.38 -22.25
C ARG A 244 -13.68 -25.55 -22.50
N ASN A 245 -13.13 -26.65 -23.01
CA ASN A 245 -13.86 -27.87 -23.35
C ASN A 245 -15.07 -27.64 -24.29
N GLY A 246 -14.97 -26.66 -25.21
CA GLY A 246 -16.04 -26.30 -26.15
C GLY A 246 -17.11 -25.35 -25.59
N ALA A 247 -17.04 -24.98 -24.31
CA ALA A 247 -17.91 -23.98 -23.70
C ALA A 247 -17.18 -22.63 -23.55
N PRO A 248 -17.88 -21.49 -23.65
CA PRO A 248 -17.30 -20.18 -23.43
C PRO A 248 -16.98 -19.94 -21.95
N LEU A 249 -15.92 -19.18 -21.72
CA LEU A 249 -15.62 -18.52 -20.45
C LEU A 249 -15.75 -17.01 -20.68
N LEU A 250 -16.48 -16.32 -19.80
CA LEU A 250 -16.68 -14.87 -19.85
C LEU A 250 -16.26 -14.21 -18.54
N ASP A 251 -15.40 -13.21 -18.67
CA ASP A 251 -15.06 -12.26 -17.61
C ASP A 251 -15.30 -10.83 -18.11
N PHE A 252 -15.90 -9.99 -17.27
CA PHE A 252 -15.90 -8.55 -17.48
C PHE A 252 -14.70 -7.93 -16.75
N VAL A 253 -13.92 -7.12 -17.46
CA VAL A 253 -12.76 -6.41 -16.91
C VAL A 253 -13.14 -4.97 -16.64
N PHE A 254 -12.96 -4.52 -15.40
CA PHE A 254 -13.26 -3.16 -14.91
C PHE A 254 -12.35 -2.79 -13.74
N ASP A 255 -12.31 -1.52 -13.36
CA ASP A 255 -11.50 -1.00 -12.24
C ASP A 255 -12.37 -0.39 -11.13
N ASN A 256 -13.09 -1.24 -10.38
CA ASN A 256 -13.85 -0.88 -9.17
C ASN A 256 -12.94 -0.52 -7.96
N SER A 257 -11.71 -0.07 -8.21
CA SER A 257 -10.77 0.45 -7.19
C SER A 257 -10.16 1.79 -7.59
N SER A 258 -10.26 2.21 -8.87
CA SER A 258 -9.61 3.39 -9.50
C SER A 258 -8.08 3.38 -9.54
N HIS A 259 -7.44 2.51 -8.76
CA HIS A 259 -6.02 2.56 -8.48
C HIS A 259 -5.19 2.27 -9.74
N GLY A 260 -5.50 1.19 -10.46
CA GLY A 260 -4.78 0.83 -11.69
C GLY A 260 -5.02 1.81 -12.84
N THR A 261 -6.20 2.45 -12.92
CA THR A 261 -6.47 3.56 -13.85
C THR A 261 -5.56 4.77 -13.56
N HIS A 262 -5.38 5.12 -12.28
CA HIS A 262 -4.51 6.20 -11.84
C HIS A 262 -3.04 5.94 -12.17
N VAL A 263 -2.59 4.71 -11.89
CA VAL A 263 -1.26 4.17 -12.20
C VAL A 263 -0.99 4.19 -13.72
N ALA A 264 -1.96 3.75 -14.53
CA ALA A 264 -1.89 3.80 -16.01
C ALA A 264 -1.73 5.24 -16.54
N GLY A 265 -2.49 6.19 -15.99
CA GLY A 265 -2.39 7.61 -16.33
C GLY A 265 -1.02 8.22 -16.00
N ILE A 266 -0.40 7.83 -14.88
CA ILE A 266 0.96 8.26 -14.52
C ILE A 266 2.00 7.69 -15.49
N ALA A 267 1.91 6.40 -15.79
CA ALA A 267 2.87 5.73 -16.66
C ALA A 267 2.85 6.28 -18.08
N ALA A 268 1.66 6.40 -18.68
CA ALA A 268 1.52 6.67 -20.11
C ALA A 268 0.26 7.47 -20.51
N GLY A 269 -0.42 8.18 -19.60
CA GLY A 269 -1.54 9.05 -19.99
C GLY A 269 -1.14 10.09 -21.04
N HIS A 270 -2.03 10.44 -21.94
CA HIS A 270 -1.80 11.47 -22.97
C HIS A 270 -3.02 12.39 -23.06
N ASP A 271 -2.79 13.70 -23.04
CA ASP A 271 -3.84 14.73 -23.01
C ASP A 271 -4.91 14.44 -21.93
N LEU A 272 -4.46 14.14 -20.71
CA LEU A 272 -5.30 13.84 -19.54
C LEU A 272 -6.36 14.94 -19.37
N PHE A 273 -7.61 14.52 -19.13
CA PHE A 273 -8.77 15.40 -19.01
C PHE A 273 -9.04 16.28 -20.26
N GLY A 274 -8.52 15.88 -21.43
CA GLY A 274 -8.67 16.61 -22.69
C GLY A 274 -7.80 17.87 -22.79
N ILE A 275 -6.72 17.95 -22.01
CA ILE A 275 -5.84 19.12 -21.94
C ILE A 275 -4.54 18.83 -22.73
N PRO A 276 -4.28 19.54 -23.85
CA PRO A 276 -3.10 19.31 -24.68
C PRO A 276 -1.79 19.40 -23.90
N GLY A 277 -0.99 18.32 -23.94
CA GLY A 277 0.28 18.19 -23.25
C GLY A 277 0.19 17.84 -21.76
N PHE A 278 -1.01 17.64 -21.20
CA PHE A 278 -1.16 17.08 -19.85
C PHE A 278 -0.92 15.57 -19.87
N ASP A 279 0.34 15.19 -19.98
CA ASP A 279 0.76 13.80 -20.14
C ASP A 279 1.20 13.15 -18.82
N GLY A 280 1.17 11.82 -18.80
CA GLY A 280 2.03 11.01 -17.93
C GLY A 280 3.49 11.00 -18.42
N VAL A 281 4.28 10.07 -17.92
CA VAL A 281 5.73 10.03 -18.22
C VAL A 281 6.01 9.64 -19.67
N ALA A 282 5.35 8.59 -20.18
CA ALA A 282 5.59 8.01 -21.50
C ALA A 282 4.33 8.03 -22.40
N PRO A 283 3.82 9.20 -22.83
CA PRO A 283 2.55 9.32 -23.58
C PRO A 283 2.56 8.63 -24.95
N GLY A 284 3.74 8.30 -25.51
CA GLY A 284 3.87 7.50 -26.72
C GLY A 284 3.75 5.99 -26.50
N ALA A 285 3.89 5.51 -25.26
CA ALA A 285 3.80 4.08 -24.95
C ALA A 285 2.35 3.58 -25.00
N GLN A 286 2.18 2.31 -25.34
CA GLN A 286 0.90 1.60 -25.29
C GLN A 286 0.80 0.76 -24.01
N LEU A 287 -0.41 0.35 -23.64
CA LEU A 287 -0.70 -0.30 -22.35
C LEU A 287 -1.33 -1.69 -22.52
N LEU A 288 -1.00 -2.58 -21.58
CA LEU A 288 -1.80 -3.77 -21.26
C LEU A 288 -2.33 -3.58 -19.84
N GLY A 289 -3.64 -3.54 -19.65
CA GLY A 289 -4.25 -3.54 -18.31
C GLY A 289 -4.44 -4.97 -17.83
N LEU A 290 -3.82 -5.33 -16.71
CA LEU A 290 -3.75 -6.71 -16.21
C LEU A 290 -4.28 -6.73 -14.78
N LYS A 291 -5.58 -6.95 -14.63
CA LYS A 291 -6.25 -7.00 -13.33
C LYS A 291 -5.83 -8.25 -12.56
N ILE A 292 -5.20 -8.05 -11.42
CA ILE A 292 -4.72 -9.14 -10.53
C ILE A 292 -5.44 -9.18 -9.18
N SER A 293 -6.07 -8.06 -8.77
CA SER A 293 -6.80 -7.98 -7.51
C SER A 293 -8.29 -8.24 -7.66
N ASN A 294 -8.86 -8.86 -6.62
CA ASN A 294 -10.30 -8.92 -6.42
C ASN A 294 -10.65 -7.92 -5.30
N ASN A 295 -11.31 -6.83 -5.67
CA ASN A 295 -11.48 -5.67 -4.79
C ASN A 295 -12.54 -5.87 -3.70
N ALA A 296 -13.45 -6.81 -3.90
CA ALA A 296 -14.42 -7.26 -2.90
C ALA A 296 -13.85 -8.18 -1.80
N ARG A 297 -12.62 -8.71 -1.96
CA ARG A 297 -12.01 -9.72 -1.07
C ARG A 297 -10.90 -9.15 -0.18
N GLY A 298 -11.10 -7.98 0.42
CA GLY A 298 -10.07 -7.26 1.16
C GLY A 298 -9.08 -6.50 0.26
N GLY A 299 -9.42 -6.30 -1.02
CA GLY A 299 -8.56 -5.58 -1.95
C GLY A 299 -7.22 -6.26 -2.25
N ILE A 300 -7.16 -7.61 -2.22
CA ILE A 300 -5.93 -8.40 -2.42
C ILE A 300 -5.78 -8.92 -3.85
N SER A 301 -4.56 -9.28 -4.24
CA SER A 301 -4.30 -10.14 -5.41
C SER A 301 -4.93 -11.53 -5.23
N VAL A 302 -5.16 -12.31 -6.30
CA VAL A 302 -5.61 -13.71 -6.17
C VAL A 302 -4.49 -14.74 -6.37
N THR A 303 -4.74 -15.98 -5.95
CA THR A 303 -3.82 -17.12 -6.10
C THR A 303 -3.28 -17.25 -7.53
N GLY A 304 -1.96 -17.09 -7.68
CA GLY A 304 -1.24 -17.13 -8.96
C GLY A 304 -1.54 -16.00 -9.95
N GLY A 305 -2.33 -14.98 -9.57
CA GLY A 305 -2.76 -13.90 -10.47
C GLY A 305 -1.58 -13.11 -11.05
N MET A 306 -0.65 -12.68 -10.18
CA MET A 306 0.59 -12.00 -10.59
C MET A 306 1.43 -12.84 -11.57
N GLN A 307 1.58 -14.15 -11.30
CA GLN A 307 2.33 -15.08 -12.15
C GLN A 307 1.69 -15.20 -13.54
N ARG A 308 0.36 -15.36 -13.62
CA ARG A 308 -0.37 -15.43 -14.89
C ARG A 308 -0.26 -14.12 -15.68
N ALA A 309 -0.38 -12.97 -15.02
CA ALA A 309 -0.28 -11.66 -15.65
C ALA A 309 1.12 -11.39 -16.24
N MET A 310 2.20 -11.68 -15.51
CA MET A 310 3.58 -11.58 -16.03
C MET A 310 3.80 -12.45 -17.28
N ALA A 311 3.40 -13.72 -17.20
CA ALA A 311 3.51 -14.66 -18.32
C ALA A 311 2.66 -14.23 -19.53
N TYR A 312 1.47 -13.67 -19.30
CA TYR A 312 0.64 -13.12 -20.38
C TYR A 312 1.32 -11.97 -21.10
N ALA A 313 1.84 -10.99 -20.34
CA ALA A 313 2.45 -9.79 -20.89
C ALA A 313 3.70 -10.11 -21.72
N ALA A 314 4.60 -10.94 -21.19
CA ALA A 314 5.81 -11.37 -21.92
C ALA A 314 5.44 -12.05 -23.24
N ARG A 315 4.56 -13.06 -23.19
CA ARG A 315 4.07 -13.77 -24.38
C ARG A 315 3.39 -12.84 -25.39
N TYR A 316 2.57 -11.89 -24.94
CA TYR A 316 1.89 -10.93 -25.81
C TYR A 316 2.90 -10.08 -26.59
N ALA A 317 3.94 -9.59 -25.90
CA ALA A 317 4.98 -8.76 -26.47
C ALA A 317 5.91 -9.55 -27.41
N GLU A 318 6.39 -10.71 -26.99
CA GLU A 318 7.25 -11.61 -27.78
C GLU A 318 6.60 -12.02 -29.11
N GLN A 319 5.32 -12.44 -29.07
CA GLN A 319 4.56 -12.80 -30.28
C GLN A 319 4.41 -11.66 -31.30
N ARG A 320 4.63 -10.40 -30.88
CA ARG A 320 4.48 -9.20 -31.71
C ARG A 320 5.79 -8.45 -31.93
N GLY A 321 6.92 -8.95 -31.40
CA GLY A 321 8.22 -8.25 -31.43
C GLY A 321 8.23 -6.92 -30.68
N LEU A 322 7.33 -6.74 -29.70
CA LEU A 322 7.18 -5.50 -28.94
C LEU A 322 8.15 -5.46 -27.75
N ARG A 323 8.59 -4.25 -27.39
CA ARG A 323 9.42 -4.02 -26.20
C ARG A 323 8.50 -3.83 -24.99
N LEU A 324 8.80 -4.53 -23.90
CA LEU A 324 7.93 -4.57 -22.72
C LEU A 324 8.61 -3.99 -21.49
N VAL A 325 7.90 -3.10 -20.81
CA VAL A 325 8.14 -2.70 -19.42
C VAL A 325 6.96 -3.21 -18.60
N LEU A 326 7.19 -3.61 -17.36
CA LEU A 326 6.13 -3.97 -16.42
C LEU A 326 6.08 -2.98 -15.24
N ASN A 327 4.89 -2.74 -14.74
CA ASN A 327 4.62 -2.05 -13.48
C ASN A 327 3.76 -2.94 -12.59
N LEU A 328 4.13 -3.06 -11.31
CA LEU A 328 3.31 -3.68 -10.27
C LEU A 328 3.27 -2.75 -9.05
N SER A 329 2.11 -2.14 -8.82
CA SER A 329 1.86 -1.20 -7.73
C SER A 329 1.09 -1.88 -6.59
N PHE A 330 1.51 -3.09 -6.24
CA PHE A 330 0.79 -4.01 -5.37
C PHE A 330 1.78 -4.85 -4.56
N GLY A 331 1.45 -5.14 -3.30
CA GLY A 331 2.29 -5.94 -2.41
C GLY A 331 1.82 -5.87 -0.96
N VAL A 332 2.48 -6.62 -0.09
CA VAL A 332 2.24 -6.63 1.36
C VAL A 332 3.57 -6.64 2.13
N GLY A 333 3.52 -6.31 3.42
CA GLY A 333 4.65 -6.29 4.32
C GLY A 333 5.42 -7.62 4.38
N ASN A 334 6.74 -7.53 4.57
CA ASN A 334 7.59 -8.71 4.62
C ASN A 334 7.82 -9.16 6.07
N GLU A 335 7.63 -10.45 6.32
CA GLU A 335 7.84 -11.07 7.63
C GLU A 335 9.22 -11.73 7.75
N LEU A 336 9.83 -12.14 6.64
CA LEU A 336 11.11 -12.85 6.60
C LEU A 336 11.81 -12.41 5.31
N GLU A 337 12.49 -11.27 5.39
CA GLU A 337 13.09 -10.63 4.21
C GLU A 337 14.02 -11.59 3.45
N GLY A 338 13.91 -11.58 2.12
CA GLY A 338 14.63 -12.51 1.23
C GLY A 338 14.03 -13.93 1.10
N ARG A 339 12.90 -14.26 1.77
CA ARG A 339 12.27 -15.59 1.71
C ARG A 339 10.92 -15.66 0.99
N ALA A 340 10.37 -14.53 0.52
CA ALA A 340 9.06 -14.50 -0.13
C ALA A 340 9.04 -15.34 -1.42
N GLU A 341 8.01 -16.18 -1.58
CA GLU A 341 7.88 -17.04 -2.74
C GLU A 341 7.65 -16.23 -4.02
N ILE A 342 6.89 -15.13 -3.93
CA ILE A 342 6.68 -14.22 -5.07
C ILE A 342 7.96 -13.54 -5.54
N ASP A 343 8.91 -13.19 -4.65
CA ASP A 343 10.22 -12.63 -5.03
C ASP A 343 10.99 -13.63 -5.90
N SER A 344 10.92 -14.92 -5.55
CA SER A 344 11.55 -15.99 -6.31
C SER A 344 10.92 -16.16 -7.70
N ILE A 345 9.60 -15.99 -7.82
CA ILE A 345 8.89 -16.02 -9.11
C ILE A 345 9.29 -14.82 -9.97
N VAL A 346 9.31 -13.60 -9.41
CA VAL A 346 9.71 -12.37 -10.11
C VAL A 346 11.18 -12.45 -10.55
N ASN A 347 12.08 -12.89 -9.68
CA ASN A 347 13.49 -13.10 -10.01
C ASN A 347 13.68 -14.14 -11.13
N ALA A 348 12.98 -15.28 -11.07
CA ALA A 348 13.07 -16.31 -12.11
C ALA A 348 12.53 -15.81 -13.47
N PHE A 349 11.45 -15.04 -13.46
CA PHE A 349 10.89 -14.40 -14.64
C PHE A 349 11.88 -13.40 -15.27
N LEU A 350 12.45 -12.49 -14.49
CA LEU A 350 13.39 -11.48 -15.00
C LEU A 350 14.72 -12.08 -15.47
N ALA A 351 15.17 -13.19 -14.87
CA ALA A 351 16.32 -13.95 -15.36
C ALA A 351 16.05 -14.62 -16.71
N ALA A 352 14.80 -15.05 -16.99
CA ALA A 352 14.39 -15.61 -18.26
C ALA A 352 14.16 -14.54 -19.36
N HIS A 353 13.74 -13.33 -18.96
CA HIS A 353 13.44 -12.22 -19.87
C HIS A 353 14.32 -10.97 -19.59
N PRO A 354 15.65 -11.02 -19.80
CA PRO A 354 16.60 -9.97 -19.38
C PRO A 354 16.44 -8.60 -20.07
N ALA A 355 15.56 -8.49 -21.07
CA ALA A 355 15.18 -7.23 -21.71
C ALA A 355 14.00 -6.52 -21.03
N ILE A 356 13.24 -7.19 -20.15
CA ILE A 356 12.08 -6.60 -19.46
C ILE A 356 12.56 -5.83 -18.23
N VAL A 357 12.29 -4.53 -18.20
CA VAL A 357 12.36 -3.75 -16.96
C VAL A 357 11.05 -3.90 -16.22
N PHE A 358 11.11 -4.23 -14.92
CA PHE A 358 9.94 -4.36 -14.07
C PHE A 358 10.07 -3.43 -12.86
N ALA A 359 9.28 -2.36 -12.84
CA ALA A 359 9.17 -1.46 -11.70
C ALA A 359 8.13 -2.00 -10.71
N ILE A 360 8.50 -2.05 -9.43
CA ILE A 360 7.62 -2.54 -8.36
C ILE A 360 7.64 -1.54 -7.21
N SER A 361 6.47 -1.25 -6.64
CA SER A 361 6.33 -0.37 -5.46
C SER A 361 7.01 -0.96 -4.23
N ALA A 362 7.83 -0.17 -3.51
CA ALA A 362 8.58 -0.64 -2.35
C ALA A 362 7.75 -0.93 -1.08
N GLY A 363 6.53 -0.37 -0.97
CA GLY A 363 5.67 -0.45 0.23
C GLY A 363 5.37 0.92 0.87
N ASN A 364 4.38 0.99 1.75
CA ASN A 364 3.86 2.24 2.34
C ASN A 364 3.96 2.30 3.89
N ASP A 365 4.65 1.33 4.49
CA ASP A 365 4.76 1.17 5.95
C ASP A 365 5.91 1.99 6.57
N GLY A 366 6.63 2.80 5.80
CA GLY A 366 7.67 3.72 6.33
C GLY A 366 7.10 4.80 7.28
N PRO A 367 7.96 5.54 8.02
CA PRO A 367 9.41 5.65 7.83
C PRO A 367 10.27 4.66 8.63
N GLY A 368 9.69 3.69 9.35
CA GLY A 368 10.45 2.68 10.09
C GLY A 368 11.34 1.81 9.20
N LEU A 369 12.48 1.33 9.73
CA LEU A 369 13.40 0.43 9.02
C LEU A 369 12.82 -0.99 8.87
N SER A 370 13.27 -1.73 7.86
CA SER A 370 12.74 -3.06 7.50
C SER A 370 11.23 -3.07 7.26
N THR A 371 10.81 -2.21 6.34
CA THR A 371 9.40 -2.04 5.92
C THR A 371 9.20 -2.30 4.42
N ILE A 372 10.23 -2.81 3.71
CA ILE A 372 10.11 -3.18 2.28
C ILE A 372 9.18 -4.37 2.13
N GLY A 373 8.05 -4.17 1.44
CA GLY A 373 7.09 -5.23 1.15
C GLY A 373 7.52 -6.11 -0.02
N PHE A 374 6.98 -7.33 -0.08
CA PHE A 374 7.08 -8.18 -1.28
C PHE A 374 5.89 -7.91 -2.23
N PRO A 375 6.09 -7.96 -3.56
CA PRO A 375 7.32 -8.31 -4.28
C PRO A 375 8.33 -7.16 -4.50
N GLY A 376 8.15 -6.01 -3.84
CA GLY A 376 9.11 -4.90 -3.88
C GLY A 376 10.51 -5.26 -3.34
N SER A 377 10.63 -6.36 -2.60
CA SER A 377 11.88 -6.96 -2.12
C SER A 377 12.65 -7.77 -3.16
N ALA A 378 12.06 -8.11 -4.31
CA ALA A 378 12.73 -8.89 -5.35
C ALA A 378 14.03 -8.24 -5.87
N ASP A 379 15.07 -9.05 -6.06
CA ASP A 379 16.43 -8.57 -6.35
C ASP A 379 16.54 -7.92 -7.73
N LEU A 380 15.97 -8.57 -8.75
CA LEU A 380 16.10 -8.19 -10.15
C LEU A 380 15.08 -7.14 -10.59
N ALA A 381 14.02 -6.95 -9.80
CA ALA A 381 13.05 -5.88 -10.01
C ALA A 381 13.63 -4.52 -9.60
N LEU A 382 13.11 -3.46 -10.22
CA LEU A 382 13.40 -2.07 -9.89
C LEU A 382 12.44 -1.62 -8.77
N SER A 383 12.83 -1.88 -7.53
CA SER A 383 12.12 -1.50 -6.32
C SER A 383 12.13 0.02 -6.18
N THR A 384 10.94 0.61 -6.23
CA THR A 384 10.75 2.05 -6.38
C THR A 384 10.11 2.62 -5.11
N GLY A 385 10.87 3.42 -4.37
CA GLY A 385 10.37 4.20 -3.25
C GLY A 385 9.74 5.53 -3.69
N ALA A 386 9.02 6.19 -2.78
CA ALA A 386 8.25 7.39 -3.04
C ALA A 386 8.96 8.66 -2.54
N ALA A 387 9.11 9.65 -3.42
CA ALA A 387 9.34 11.04 -3.04
C ALA A 387 8.01 11.77 -2.82
N TYR A 388 7.95 12.64 -1.80
CA TYR A 388 6.90 13.66 -1.68
C TYR A 388 7.28 14.84 -2.59
N PRO A 389 6.52 15.16 -3.66
CA PRO A 389 6.86 16.25 -4.57
C PRO A 389 6.52 17.60 -3.94
N GLY A 390 7.44 18.56 -4.02
CA GLY A 390 7.26 19.89 -3.44
C GLY A 390 6.06 20.66 -3.99
N THR A 391 5.61 20.36 -5.21
CA THR A 391 4.42 20.99 -5.83
C THR A 391 3.14 20.76 -5.02
N PHE A 392 2.96 19.60 -4.39
CA PHE A 392 1.81 19.33 -3.52
C PHE A 392 1.87 20.10 -2.20
N ALA A 393 3.07 20.31 -1.65
CA ALA A 393 3.23 21.18 -0.50
C ALA A 393 2.96 22.65 -0.85
N GLN A 394 3.34 23.09 -2.07
CA GLN A 394 3.09 24.44 -2.57
C GLN A 394 1.59 24.79 -2.64
N LEU A 395 0.70 23.82 -2.87
CA LEU A 395 -0.76 24.04 -2.88
C LEU A 395 -1.26 24.69 -1.57
N ALA A 396 -0.65 24.33 -0.44
CA ALA A 396 -0.99 24.91 0.86
C ALA A 396 -0.39 26.32 1.10
N ARG A 397 0.59 26.74 0.29
CA ARG A 397 1.25 28.07 0.37
C ARG A 397 1.65 28.58 -1.03
N PRO A 398 0.69 28.95 -1.91
CA PRO A 398 0.99 29.27 -3.31
C PRO A 398 2.02 30.39 -3.49
N GLU A 399 1.96 31.41 -2.62
CA GLU A 399 2.83 32.61 -2.63
C GLU A 399 4.22 32.38 -1.98
N GLY A 400 4.49 31.18 -1.45
CA GLY A 400 5.75 30.85 -0.77
C GLY A 400 6.90 30.52 -1.73
N PRO A 401 8.16 30.46 -1.24
CA PRO A 401 9.26 29.91 -2.03
C PRO A 401 8.99 28.44 -2.37
N ARG A 402 9.40 28.02 -3.59
CA ARG A 402 9.17 26.65 -4.09
C ARG A 402 9.67 25.61 -3.11
N ALA A 403 8.76 24.76 -2.63
CA ALA A 403 9.11 23.67 -1.73
C ALA A 403 10.05 22.64 -2.40
N PRO A 404 11.04 22.10 -1.66
CA PRO A 404 11.85 20.99 -2.16
C PRO A 404 11.04 19.69 -2.18
N ASN A 405 11.49 18.74 -3.01
CA ASN A 405 11.10 17.34 -2.84
C ASN A 405 11.78 16.77 -1.59
N ASN A 406 11.09 15.88 -0.88
CA ASN A 406 11.65 15.08 0.21
C ASN A 406 11.34 13.59 -0.04
N VAL A 407 11.93 12.67 0.71
CA VAL A 407 11.41 11.29 0.74
C VAL A 407 10.00 11.32 1.36
N GLY A 408 9.02 10.65 0.75
CA GLY A 408 7.69 10.50 1.36
C GLY A 408 7.83 9.73 2.66
N TRP A 409 7.27 10.23 3.77
CA TRP A 409 7.49 9.62 5.09
C TRP A 409 7.06 8.15 5.11
N TRP A 410 5.92 7.85 4.50
CA TRP A 410 5.38 6.51 4.28
C TRP A 410 6.22 5.58 3.39
N SER A 411 7.13 6.10 2.57
CA SER A 411 7.90 5.23 1.68
C SER A 411 8.62 4.19 2.51
N ALA A 412 8.40 2.91 2.22
CA ALA A 412 9.10 1.81 2.86
C ALA A 412 10.63 2.02 2.82
N ARG A 413 11.30 1.54 3.87
CA ARG A 413 12.73 1.64 4.08
C ARG A 413 13.33 0.25 4.20
N GLY A 414 14.51 0.08 3.63
CA GLY A 414 15.28 -1.14 3.82
C GLY A 414 15.72 -1.35 5.28
N GLY A 415 16.41 -2.45 5.49
CA GLY A 415 16.83 -2.94 6.80
C GLY A 415 17.65 -4.19 6.58
N GLU A 416 17.01 -5.36 6.63
CA GLU A 416 17.57 -6.63 6.14
C GLU A 416 17.75 -6.62 4.61
N LEU A 417 17.02 -5.79 3.87
CA LEU A 417 17.20 -5.57 2.43
C LEU A 417 17.90 -4.25 2.09
N ALA A 418 18.79 -4.31 1.09
CA ALA A 418 19.44 -3.17 0.45
C ALA A 418 18.51 -2.49 -0.60
N LYS A 419 17.29 -2.13 -0.19
CA LYS A 419 16.23 -1.53 -1.02
C LYS A 419 15.67 -0.25 -0.35
N PRO A 420 14.94 0.64 -1.05
CA PRO A 420 14.61 0.62 -2.48
C PRO A 420 15.85 0.82 -3.37
N ASP A 421 15.74 0.59 -4.68
CA ASP A 421 16.84 0.86 -5.62
C ASP A 421 16.98 2.36 -5.93
N LEU A 422 15.84 3.07 -5.97
CA LEU A 422 15.73 4.50 -6.27
C LEU A 422 14.39 5.09 -5.78
N LEU A 423 14.24 6.41 -5.87
CA LEU A 423 12.98 7.12 -5.66
C LEU A 423 12.43 7.72 -6.95
N THR A 424 11.11 7.85 -7.03
CA THR A 424 10.43 8.72 -8.01
C THR A 424 9.23 9.41 -7.33
N PRO A 425 8.58 10.40 -7.98
CA PRO A 425 7.40 11.06 -7.42
C PRO A 425 6.28 10.09 -7.03
N GLY A 426 5.98 10.00 -5.73
CA GLY A 426 4.96 9.11 -5.18
C GLY A 426 3.63 9.79 -4.86
N VAL A 427 3.36 10.96 -5.45
CA VAL A 427 2.05 11.65 -5.39
C VAL A 427 1.79 12.25 -6.77
N ALA A 428 0.60 12.09 -7.32
CA ALA A 428 0.24 12.64 -8.62
C ALA A 428 -1.26 12.96 -8.74
N PHE A 429 -1.59 13.97 -9.54
CA PHE A 429 -2.91 14.18 -10.13
C PHE A 429 -2.99 13.38 -11.44
N SER A 430 -3.85 12.37 -11.51
CA SER A 430 -3.95 11.43 -12.66
C SER A 430 -5.40 11.03 -12.92
N ALA A 431 -5.64 10.30 -14.02
CA ALA A 431 -6.95 9.80 -14.41
C ALA A 431 -7.55 8.87 -13.34
N VAL A 432 -8.89 8.91 -13.21
CA VAL A 432 -9.68 7.98 -12.38
C VAL A 432 -10.96 7.62 -13.16
N PRO A 433 -11.62 6.48 -12.86
CA PRO A 433 -12.97 6.17 -13.32
C PRO A 433 -13.98 7.20 -12.78
N ARG A 434 -15.14 7.33 -13.43
CA ARG A 434 -16.12 8.39 -13.10
C ARG A 434 -16.67 8.29 -11.67
N PHE A 435 -16.77 7.09 -11.08
CA PHE A 435 -17.23 6.92 -9.69
C PHE A 435 -16.26 7.47 -8.64
N ASP A 436 -14.98 7.66 -8.99
CA ASP A 436 -13.92 8.12 -8.07
C ASP A 436 -13.42 9.54 -8.41
N MET A 437 -14.19 10.27 -9.23
CA MET A 437 -13.98 11.69 -9.47
C MET A 437 -13.96 12.47 -8.15
N GLY A 438 -13.05 13.44 -8.04
CA GLY A 438 -12.73 14.09 -6.78
C GLY A 438 -11.62 13.40 -5.96
N GLN A 439 -11.06 12.27 -6.44
CA GLN A 439 -9.91 11.59 -5.85
C GLN A 439 -8.72 11.48 -6.83
N GLU A 440 -8.60 12.43 -7.77
CA GLU A 440 -7.53 12.44 -8.79
C GLU A 440 -6.13 12.57 -8.16
N ILE A 441 -6.01 13.07 -6.92
CA ILE A 441 -4.74 13.16 -6.18
C ILE A 441 -4.60 11.92 -5.28
N LYS A 442 -3.74 10.98 -5.69
CA LYS A 442 -3.38 9.80 -4.89
C LYS A 442 -1.90 9.81 -4.53
N GLY A 443 -1.55 9.18 -3.41
CA GLY A 443 -0.19 9.12 -2.88
C GLY A 443 0.18 7.74 -2.33
N GLY A 444 1.38 7.28 -2.66
CA GLY A 444 1.92 5.96 -2.32
C GLY A 444 3.14 5.61 -3.17
N THR A 445 3.90 4.58 -2.79
CA THR A 445 4.91 3.96 -3.69
C THR A 445 4.27 3.37 -4.94
N SER A 446 2.98 3.07 -4.89
CA SER A 446 2.12 2.74 -6.03
C SER A 446 2.08 3.78 -7.14
N MET A 447 2.25 5.07 -6.82
CA MET A 447 2.34 6.16 -7.81
C MET A 447 3.79 6.40 -8.27
N ALA A 448 4.77 5.91 -7.51
CA ALA A 448 6.19 6.00 -7.84
C ALA A 448 6.62 4.92 -8.85
N ALA A 449 6.20 3.66 -8.66
CA ALA A 449 6.47 2.58 -9.62
C ALA A 449 6.12 2.94 -11.09
N PRO A 450 4.94 3.52 -11.43
CA PRO A 450 4.62 3.87 -12.81
C PRO A 450 5.45 5.04 -13.35
N GLN A 451 5.93 5.95 -12.48
CA GLN A 451 6.94 6.94 -12.89
C GLN A 451 8.21 6.22 -13.37
N ALA A 452 8.74 5.28 -12.59
CA ALA A 452 9.93 4.52 -12.96
C ALA A 452 9.73 3.66 -14.22
N ALA A 453 8.56 3.03 -14.38
CA ALA A 453 8.20 2.31 -15.60
C ALA A 453 8.17 3.22 -16.84
N GLY A 454 7.57 4.42 -16.73
CA GLY A 454 7.57 5.41 -17.80
C GLY A 454 8.97 5.93 -18.16
N LEU A 455 9.85 6.16 -17.16
CA LEU A 455 11.24 6.55 -17.40
C LEU A 455 11.98 5.47 -18.20
N ALA A 456 11.81 4.20 -17.82
CA ALA A 456 12.38 3.06 -18.56
C ALA A 456 11.82 3.00 -19.99
N ALA A 457 10.51 3.19 -20.19
CA ALA A 457 9.90 3.20 -21.52
C ALA A 457 10.44 4.32 -22.43
N CYS A 458 10.70 5.52 -21.89
CA CYS A 458 11.32 6.62 -22.64
C CYS A 458 12.75 6.27 -23.10
N LEU A 459 13.58 5.72 -22.20
CA LEU A 459 14.95 5.28 -22.53
C LEU A 459 14.96 4.14 -23.56
N ILE A 460 14.08 3.15 -23.41
CA ILE A 460 13.93 2.04 -24.36
C ILE A 460 13.45 2.55 -25.72
N SER A 461 12.54 3.52 -25.75
CA SER A 461 12.04 4.16 -26.98
C SER A 461 13.14 4.95 -27.71
N ALA A 462 14.01 5.66 -26.98
CA ALA A 462 15.18 6.35 -27.53
C ALA A 462 16.13 5.37 -28.22
N LEU A 463 16.60 4.36 -27.48
CA LEU A 463 17.57 3.39 -27.98
C LEU A 463 17.00 2.53 -29.13
N ALA A 464 15.70 2.23 -29.12
CA ALA A 464 15.03 1.57 -30.23
C ALA A 464 15.09 2.40 -31.53
N GLN A 465 14.93 3.73 -31.45
CA GLN A 465 15.03 4.64 -32.59
C GLN A 465 16.46 4.83 -33.09
N GLU A 466 17.47 4.63 -32.22
CA GLU A 466 18.88 4.55 -32.58
C GLU A 466 19.29 3.18 -33.19
N GLY A 467 18.38 2.21 -33.28
CA GLY A 467 18.69 0.85 -33.73
C GLY A 467 19.49 0.02 -32.72
N ARG A 468 19.48 0.41 -31.44
CA ARG A 468 20.26 -0.21 -30.35
C ARG A 468 19.37 -1.10 -29.48
N SER A 469 19.87 -2.29 -29.16
CA SER A 469 19.31 -3.12 -28.10
C SER A 469 19.84 -2.68 -26.74
N VAL A 470 19.04 -2.91 -25.70
CA VAL A 470 19.37 -2.61 -24.30
C VAL A 470 18.67 -3.61 -23.39
N GLY A 471 19.35 -4.06 -22.34
CA GLY A 471 18.82 -4.93 -21.30
C GLY A 471 18.37 -4.17 -20.06
N ALA A 472 17.62 -4.84 -19.19
CA ALA A 472 17.12 -4.27 -17.94
C ALA A 472 18.27 -3.87 -16.98
N ALA A 473 19.40 -4.57 -17.04
CA ALA A 473 20.60 -4.25 -16.28
C ALA A 473 21.16 -2.86 -16.61
N GLU A 474 21.16 -2.47 -17.90
CA GLU A 474 21.68 -1.19 -18.36
C GLU A 474 20.69 -0.06 -18.08
N ILE A 475 19.38 -0.26 -18.32
CA ILE A 475 18.35 0.73 -17.97
C ILE A 475 18.34 1.00 -16.46
N GLY A 476 18.33 -0.05 -15.63
CA GLY A 476 18.36 0.09 -14.19
C GLY A 476 19.62 0.79 -13.67
N GLN A 477 20.79 0.49 -14.27
CA GLN A 477 22.03 1.15 -13.90
C GLN A 477 22.05 2.63 -14.32
N ALA A 478 21.60 2.94 -15.54
CA ALA A 478 21.51 4.31 -16.03
C ALA A 478 20.60 5.18 -15.14
N LEU A 479 19.44 4.66 -14.73
CA LEU A 479 18.54 5.33 -13.81
C LEU A 479 19.20 5.58 -12.44
N ARG A 480 19.84 4.57 -11.84
CA ARG A 480 20.55 4.72 -10.55
C ARG A 480 21.74 5.70 -10.63
N VAL A 481 22.57 5.63 -11.67
CA VAL A 481 23.74 6.52 -11.82
C VAL A 481 23.33 7.96 -12.14
N SER A 482 22.18 8.16 -12.79
CA SER A 482 21.61 9.49 -13.03
C SER A 482 21.00 10.17 -11.79
N ALA A 483 20.87 9.45 -10.68
CA ALA A 483 20.04 9.86 -9.58
C ALA A 483 20.65 10.95 -8.69
N ILE A 484 19.81 11.88 -8.24
CA ILE A 484 20.16 12.93 -7.29
C ILE A 484 19.63 12.55 -5.91
N ARG A 485 20.52 12.55 -4.93
CA ARG A 485 20.24 12.24 -3.53
C ARG A 485 19.58 13.42 -2.81
N TYR A 486 18.62 13.15 -1.95
CA TYR A 486 18.03 14.15 -1.07
C TYR A 486 18.92 14.39 0.15
N ALA A 487 19.05 15.65 0.54
CA ALA A 487 19.98 16.05 1.59
C ALA A 487 19.66 15.32 2.90
N GLY A 488 20.57 14.48 3.40
CA GLY A 488 20.40 13.74 4.66
C GLY A 488 19.41 12.56 4.62
N ALA A 489 19.03 12.08 3.44
CA ALA A 489 18.49 10.73 3.29
C ALA A 489 19.65 9.71 3.27
N THR A 490 19.40 8.49 3.73
CA THR A 490 20.37 7.37 3.70
C THR A 490 20.11 6.42 2.52
N LEU A 491 20.99 5.43 2.31
CA LEU A 491 20.78 4.40 1.29
C LEU A 491 19.49 3.58 1.51
N LEU A 492 19.09 3.32 2.77
CA LEU A 492 17.83 2.62 3.07
C LEU A 492 16.60 3.54 2.93
N ASP A 493 16.80 4.86 2.83
CA ASP A 493 15.72 5.83 2.65
C ASP A 493 15.39 6.10 1.18
N GLU A 494 16.38 6.06 0.29
CA GLU A 494 16.22 6.52 -1.10
C GLU A 494 16.89 5.64 -2.18
N GLY A 495 17.62 4.59 -1.79
CA GLY A 495 18.49 3.86 -2.70
C GLY A 495 19.54 4.79 -3.31
N ALA A 496 19.54 4.89 -4.65
CA ALA A 496 20.39 5.81 -5.39
C ALA A 496 19.92 7.29 -5.35
N GLY A 497 18.66 7.56 -4.95
CA GLY A 497 18.02 8.88 -5.04
C GLY A 497 17.01 8.97 -6.19
N GLU A 498 16.68 10.19 -6.64
CA GLU A 498 15.71 10.44 -7.71
C GLU A 498 16.40 10.55 -9.09
N PRO A 499 16.09 9.69 -10.10
CA PRO A 499 16.72 9.72 -11.43
C PRO A 499 16.61 11.05 -12.18
N ARG A 500 17.45 11.22 -13.21
CA ARG A 500 17.38 12.33 -14.17
C ARG A 500 17.46 11.78 -15.60
N LEU A 501 16.32 11.79 -16.30
CA LEU A 501 16.14 11.03 -17.55
C LEU A 501 17.18 11.33 -18.63
N GLU A 502 17.45 12.62 -18.87
CA GLU A 502 18.51 13.09 -19.78
C GLU A 502 19.91 12.56 -19.43
N VAL A 503 20.23 12.47 -18.13
CA VAL A 503 21.54 12.00 -17.67
C VAL A 503 21.64 10.47 -17.83
N ALA A 504 20.57 9.73 -17.54
CA ALA A 504 20.48 8.30 -17.79
C ALA A 504 20.62 7.99 -19.29
N TYR A 505 19.94 8.75 -20.16
CA TYR A 505 20.06 8.64 -21.61
C TYR A 505 21.50 8.90 -22.09
N ARG A 506 22.15 9.97 -21.61
CA ARG A 506 23.55 10.27 -21.97
C ARG A 506 24.52 9.19 -21.50
N TRP A 507 24.29 8.60 -20.33
CA TRP A 507 25.09 7.48 -19.82
C TRP A 507 24.99 6.27 -20.75
N LEU A 508 23.79 5.95 -21.24
CA LEU A 508 23.56 4.90 -22.24
C LEU A 508 24.19 5.28 -23.60
N ALA A 509 24.06 6.53 -24.04
CA ALA A 509 24.67 7.02 -25.29
C ALA A 509 26.20 7.01 -25.27
N ALA A 510 26.83 7.18 -24.10
CA ALA A 510 28.28 7.08 -23.92
C ALA A 510 28.82 5.63 -23.99
N GLY A 511 27.94 4.62 -24.05
CA GLY A 511 28.33 3.21 -24.18
C GLY A 511 28.75 2.52 -22.88
N HIS A 512 28.47 3.13 -21.73
CA HIS A 512 28.65 2.47 -20.43
C HIS A 512 27.76 1.23 -20.32
N GLN A 513 28.26 0.19 -19.65
CA GLN A 513 27.55 -1.09 -19.52
C GLN A 513 27.03 -1.28 -18.10
N GLY A 514 25.76 -1.68 -17.99
CA GLY A 514 25.15 -2.09 -16.74
C GLY A 514 25.64 -3.46 -16.29
N SER A 515 25.45 -3.77 -15.01
CA SER A 515 25.62 -5.11 -14.48
C SER A 515 24.61 -5.37 -13.36
N GLN A 516 24.27 -6.64 -13.17
CA GLN A 516 23.45 -7.13 -12.07
C GLN A 516 24.23 -8.15 -11.27
N TYR A 517 24.38 -7.87 -9.98
CA TYR A 517 24.99 -8.74 -9.00
C TYR A 517 23.98 -9.03 -7.88
N LEU A 518 23.85 -10.31 -7.53
CA LEU A 518 23.15 -10.73 -6.33
C LEU A 518 24.10 -10.56 -5.13
N VAL A 519 23.68 -9.82 -4.11
CA VAL A 519 24.39 -9.64 -2.85
C VAL A 519 23.63 -10.38 -1.75
N ARG A 520 24.33 -11.18 -0.94
CA ARG A 520 23.75 -11.93 0.17
C ARG A 520 24.60 -11.86 1.43
N THR A 521 23.96 -11.69 2.58
CA THR A 521 24.53 -11.91 3.92
C THR A 521 24.44 -13.38 4.32
N SER A 522 25.08 -13.73 5.43
CA SER A 522 25.16 -15.12 5.93
C SER A 522 23.79 -15.75 6.27
N ASP A 523 22.77 -14.93 6.51
CA ASP A 523 21.37 -15.29 6.81
C ASP A 523 20.46 -15.38 5.57
N GLY A 524 20.95 -14.93 4.41
CA GLY A 524 20.24 -14.91 3.13
C GLY A 524 19.54 -13.59 2.77
N ALA A 525 19.65 -12.55 3.60
CA ALA A 525 19.17 -11.21 3.28
C ALA A 525 20.13 -10.46 2.31
N SER A 526 19.81 -9.24 1.87
CA SER A 526 20.68 -8.47 0.94
C SER A 526 21.46 -7.32 1.59
N ALA A 527 21.13 -6.98 2.84
CA ALA A 527 21.84 -6.07 3.72
C ALA A 527 22.02 -6.70 5.11
N ALA A 528 23.09 -6.31 5.80
CA ALA A 528 23.37 -6.77 7.15
C ALA A 528 22.67 -5.87 8.17
N PHE A 529 21.64 -6.39 8.85
CA PHE A 529 20.88 -5.62 9.83
C PHE A 529 20.98 -6.20 11.23
N ARG A 530 21.37 -5.36 12.19
CA ARG A 530 21.50 -5.71 13.60
C ARG A 530 20.56 -4.83 14.42
N ARG A 531 19.25 -5.07 14.32
CA ARG A 531 18.19 -4.32 15.04
C ARG A 531 18.35 -4.42 16.56
N ASP A 532 18.69 -5.60 17.06
CA ASP A 532 19.03 -5.85 18.46
C ASP A 532 20.46 -5.45 18.84
N GLY A 533 21.20 -4.77 17.95
CA GLY A 533 22.61 -4.47 18.11
C GLY A 533 23.52 -5.68 17.93
N LEU A 534 24.79 -5.51 18.28
CA LEU A 534 25.80 -6.57 18.19
C LEU A 534 25.54 -7.65 19.25
N THR A 535 25.67 -8.92 18.86
CA THR A 535 25.47 -10.08 19.75
C THR A 535 26.51 -10.19 20.86
N GLY A 536 27.66 -9.53 20.70
CA GLY A 536 28.70 -9.38 21.72
C GLY A 536 29.97 -8.74 21.17
N PRO A 537 31.04 -8.58 21.99
CA PRO A 537 32.28 -7.92 21.55
C PRO A 537 33.04 -8.61 20.41
N GLY A 538 32.78 -9.91 20.16
CA GLY A 538 33.36 -10.65 19.03
C GLY A 538 32.64 -10.44 17.70
N ASP A 539 31.42 -9.90 17.74
CA ASP A 539 30.55 -9.68 16.60
C ASP A 539 31.00 -8.45 15.77
N THR A 540 32.05 -8.66 15.00
CA THR A 540 32.86 -7.60 14.38
C THR A 540 33.08 -7.79 12.89
N VAL A 541 32.55 -8.87 12.32
CA VAL A 541 32.72 -9.24 10.91
C VAL A 541 31.39 -9.72 10.36
N GLU A 542 31.07 -9.27 9.15
CA GLU A 542 30.00 -9.84 8.33
C GLU A 542 30.60 -10.24 6.98
N VAL A 543 30.10 -11.32 6.39
CA VAL A 543 30.60 -11.81 5.10
C VAL A 543 29.48 -11.70 4.07
N PHE A 544 29.73 -10.88 3.05
CA PHE A 544 28.84 -10.77 1.92
C PHE A 544 29.25 -11.73 0.81
N HIS A 545 28.29 -12.49 0.30
CA HIS A 545 28.41 -13.39 -0.82
C HIS A 545 27.86 -12.70 -2.08
N VAL A 546 28.69 -12.57 -3.11
CA VAL A 546 28.36 -11.78 -4.31
C VAL A 546 28.47 -12.62 -5.58
N ARG A 547 27.37 -12.72 -6.33
CA ARG A 547 27.26 -13.51 -7.58
C ARG A 547 26.83 -12.62 -8.74
N HIS A 548 27.59 -12.65 -9.84
CA HIS A 548 27.20 -11.98 -11.10
C HIS A 548 26.03 -12.73 -11.76
N LEU A 549 25.05 -11.99 -12.29
CA LEU A 549 23.90 -12.55 -13.00
C LEU A 549 23.82 -12.10 -14.46
N ALA A 550 23.94 -10.81 -14.74
CA ALA A 550 23.79 -10.26 -16.10
C ALA A 550 24.62 -8.99 -16.32
N GLY A 551 24.92 -8.67 -17.59
CA GLY A 551 25.69 -7.50 -17.98
C GLY A 551 27.21 -7.69 -17.83
N LEU A 552 27.91 -6.60 -17.50
CA LEU A 552 29.38 -6.59 -17.46
C LEU A 552 29.94 -7.29 -16.21
N ARG A 553 30.56 -8.46 -16.38
CA ARG A 553 31.27 -9.18 -15.32
C ARG A 553 32.69 -8.62 -15.14
N ALA A 554 32.90 -7.78 -14.14
CA ALA A 554 34.24 -7.32 -13.77
C ALA A 554 35.09 -8.47 -13.19
N ALA A 555 36.40 -8.50 -13.53
CA ALA A 555 37.36 -9.47 -13.01
C ALA A 555 37.92 -9.11 -11.63
N GLN A 556 37.81 -7.83 -11.25
CA GLN A 556 38.26 -7.30 -9.97
C GLN A 556 37.31 -6.16 -9.55
N PHE A 557 37.11 -6.01 -8.25
CA PHE A 557 36.35 -4.93 -7.63
C PHE A 557 37.30 -4.01 -6.86
N THR A 558 37.17 -2.69 -7.06
CA THR A 558 37.70 -1.71 -6.09
C THR A 558 36.60 -1.39 -5.08
N LEU A 559 36.88 -1.56 -3.79
CA LEU A 559 35.89 -1.36 -2.73
C LEU A 559 36.12 -0.03 -2.00
N ARG A 560 35.03 0.69 -1.71
CA ARG A 560 35.06 1.99 -1.03
C ARG A 560 34.00 2.04 0.08
N SER A 561 34.44 2.21 1.33
CA SER A 561 33.55 2.41 2.47
C SER A 561 33.02 3.85 2.54
N SER A 562 31.76 4.03 2.90
CA SER A 562 31.14 5.33 3.14
C SER A 562 31.42 5.91 4.53
N VAL A 563 31.90 5.09 5.48
CA VAL A 563 32.05 5.46 6.89
C VAL A 563 33.32 4.87 7.51
N SER A 564 33.92 5.56 8.48
CA SER A 564 35.20 5.18 9.09
C SER A 564 35.13 4.02 10.09
N TRP A 565 33.94 3.60 10.51
CA TRP A 565 33.73 2.46 11.40
C TRP A 565 33.51 1.13 10.65
N LEU A 566 33.32 1.18 9.33
CA LEU A 566 33.16 0.03 8.45
C LEU A 566 34.36 -0.07 7.52
N SER A 567 34.97 -1.25 7.41
CA SER A 567 36.13 -1.48 6.54
C SER A 567 36.01 -2.77 5.74
N ALA A 568 36.65 -2.81 4.57
CA ALA A 568 36.70 -3.96 3.68
C ALA A 568 38.09 -3.99 2.99
N PRO A 569 38.51 -5.12 2.38
CA PRO A 569 39.70 -5.16 1.54
C PRO A 569 39.59 -4.11 0.41
N PRO A 570 40.64 -3.30 0.12
CA PRO A 570 40.53 -2.22 -0.87
C PRO A 570 40.29 -2.71 -2.30
N THR A 571 40.72 -3.94 -2.59
CA THR A 571 40.45 -4.63 -3.86
C THR A 571 40.15 -6.10 -3.60
N VAL A 572 39.22 -6.68 -4.37
CA VAL A 572 38.89 -8.11 -4.33
C VAL A 572 38.86 -8.65 -5.77
N VAL A 573 39.47 -9.81 -6.01
CA VAL A 573 39.39 -10.51 -7.30
C VAL A 573 38.06 -11.24 -7.38
N ALA A 574 37.33 -11.09 -8.49
CA ALA A 574 36.03 -11.72 -8.68
C ALA A 574 36.17 -13.22 -8.95
N ALA A 575 35.64 -14.04 -8.06
CA ALA A 575 35.66 -15.50 -8.20
C ALA A 575 34.73 -15.98 -9.33
N PRO A 576 34.92 -17.20 -9.87
CA PRO A 576 34.14 -17.69 -11.01
C PRO A 576 32.63 -17.76 -10.78
N LEU A 577 32.20 -18.24 -9.61
CA LEU A 577 30.79 -18.44 -9.26
C LEU A 577 30.30 -17.38 -8.27
N GLU A 578 30.97 -17.27 -7.12
CA GLU A 578 30.55 -16.42 -6.01
C GLU A 578 31.79 -15.88 -5.28
N THR A 579 31.79 -14.58 -4.97
CA THR A 579 32.88 -13.88 -4.30
C THR A 579 32.48 -13.54 -2.87
N SER A 580 33.17 -14.10 -1.87
CA SER A 580 32.99 -13.73 -0.47
C SER A 580 33.81 -12.48 -0.12
N ILE A 581 33.16 -11.47 0.45
CA ILE A 581 33.75 -10.18 0.82
C ILE A 581 33.49 -9.94 2.32
N PRO A 582 34.50 -10.07 3.19
CA PRO A 582 34.35 -9.74 4.60
C PRO A 582 34.38 -8.22 4.80
N VAL A 583 33.37 -7.69 5.47
CA VAL A 583 33.40 -6.33 6.04
C VAL A 583 33.63 -6.41 7.55
N ARG A 584 34.33 -5.43 8.11
CA ARG A 584 34.68 -5.38 9.54
C ARG A 584 34.19 -4.11 10.20
N TYR A 585 33.59 -4.27 11.37
CA TYR A 585 33.07 -3.20 12.21
C TYR A 585 34.14 -2.72 13.21
N ALA A 586 33.99 -1.49 13.68
CA ALA A 586 34.70 -0.94 14.83
C ALA A 586 33.71 -0.72 15.99
N PRO A 587 33.43 -1.73 16.85
CA PRO A 587 32.38 -1.65 17.87
C PRO A 587 32.54 -0.49 18.85
N THR A 588 33.78 -0.04 19.09
CA THR A 588 34.11 1.12 19.94
C THR A 588 33.55 2.45 19.42
N ARG A 589 32.93 2.48 18.24
CA ARG A 589 32.23 3.64 17.68
C ARG A 589 30.73 3.67 17.98
N PHE A 590 30.16 2.55 18.44
CA PHE A 590 28.72 2.39 18.71
C PHE A 590 28.39 2.75 20.17
N VAL A 591 28.63 4.01 20.54
CA VAL A 591 28.56 4.48 21.95
C VAL A 591 27.27 5.23 22.32
N THR A 592 26.55 5.75 21.33
CA THR A 592 25.31 6.52 21.53
C THR A 592 24.12 5.77 20.92
N PRO A 593 22.95 5.72 21.57
CA PRO A 593 21.74 5.15 20.97
C PRO A 593 21.37 5.77 19.61
N GLY A 594 20.91 4.94 18.67
CA GLY A 594 20.60 5.31 17.29
C GLY A 594 20.99 4.24 16.27
N ALA A 595 20.70 4.49 15.00
CA ALA A 595 21.10 3.61 13.89
C ALA A 595 22.41 4.09 13.24
N TYR A 596 23.36 3.18 13.08
CA TYR A 596 24.64 3.39 12.41
C TYR A 596 24.60 2.68 11.05
N LEU A 597 24.33 3.44 10.00
CA LEU A 597 24.31 2.96 8.62
C LEU A 597 25.67 3.19 7.96
N GLY A 598 26.20 2.14 7.34
CA GLY A 598 27.44 2.13 6.58
C GLY A 598 27.29 1.30 5.31
N ALA A 599 28.09 1.59 4.30
CA ALA A 599 28.06 0.83 3.06
C ALA A 599 29.43 0.72 2.41
N VAL A 600 29.68 -0.39 1.75
CA VAL A 600 30.86 -0.61 0.90
C VAL A 600 30.41 -0.72 -0.55
N THR A 601 30.80 0.23 -1.38
CA THR A 601 30.49 0.24 -2.82
C THR A 601 31.60 -0.44 -3.60
N ALA A 602 31.22 -1.29 -4.57
CA ALA A 602 32.15 -2.00 -5.44
C ALA A 602 32.15 -1.39 -6.85
N TRP A 603 33.33 -1.09 -7.39
CA TRP A 603 33.51 -0.39 -8.66
C TRP A 603 34.34 -1.24 -9.63
N ASN A 604 34.02 -1.16 -10.93
CA ASN A 604 34.90 -1.65 -11.98
C ASN A 604 36.12 -0.71 -12.12
N PRO A 605 37.37 -1.18 -11.95
CA PRO A 605 38.55 -0.33 -12.13
C PRO A 605 38.68 0.25 -13.55
N SER A 606 38.17 -0.48 -14.56
CA SER A 606 38.29 -0.11 -15.98
C SER A 606 37.30 0.96 -16.44
N ASP A 607 36.18 1.13 -15.73
CA ASP A 607 35.20 2.18 -15.98
C ASP A 607 34.53 2.58 -14.66
N THR A 608 35.00 3.69 -14.08
CA THR A 608 34.42 4.25 -12.85
C THR A 608 33.24 5.19 -13.11
N LEU A 609 32.96 5.54 -14.37
CA LEU A 609 31.82 6.37 -14.78
C LEU A 609 30.54 5.51 -14.96
N ALA A 610 30.70 4.20 -15.17
CA ALA A 610 29.62 3.21 -15.07
C ALA A 610 28.95 3.12 -13.67
N GLY A 611 29.52 3.78 -12.64
CA GLY A 611 29.00 3.75 -11.28
C GLY A 611 29.40 2.49 -10.48
N PRO A 612 28.83 2.30 -9.29
CA PRO A 612 29.03 1.09 -8.51
C PRO A 612 28.29 -0.10 -9.16
N LEU A 613 28.96 -1.25 -9.21
CA LEU A 613 28.42 -2.53 -9.68
C LEU A 613 27.43 -3.13 -8.68
N PHE A 614 27.71 -2.95 -7.39
CA PHE A 614 26.88 -3.35 -6.26
C PHE A 614 27.29 -2.59 -5.00
N THR A 615 26.43 -2.66 -3.97
CA THR A 615 26.66 -2.05 -2.66
C THR A 615 26.41 -3.08 -1.57
N LEU A 616 27.35 -3.22 -0.64
CA LEU A 616 27.20 -4.01 0.58
C LEU A 616 26.71 -3.07 1.67
N VAL A 617 25.46 -3.21 2.12
CA VAL A 617 24.84 -2.30 3.09
C VAL A 617 24.83 -2.93 4.48
N THR A 618 25.21 -2.16 5.49
CA THR A 618 25.20 -2.57 6.90
C THR A 618 24.51 -1.53 7.75
N THR A 619 23.60 -1.95 8.63
CA THR A 619 23.02 -1.11 9.67
C THR A 619 23.11 -1.78 11.04
N VAL A 620 23.76 -1.12 12.00
CA VAL A 620 23.81 -1.54 13.40
C VAL A 620 22.98 -0.58 14.25
N VAL A 621 22.01 -1.11 14.99
CA VAL A 621 21.20 -0.31 15.93
C VAL A 621 21.80 -0.41 17.32
N VAL A 622 21.99 0.74 17.98
CA VAL A 622 22.24 0.81 19.42
C VAL A 622 20.92 1.25 20.06
N PRO A 623 20.16 0.36 20.70
CA PRO A 623 18.89 0.73 21.30
C PRO A 623 19.08 1.36 22.69
N HIS A 624 18.11 2.18 23.08
CA HIS A 624 17.95 2.66 24.45
C HIS A 624 17.29 1.55 25.30
N ASP A 625 17.94 1.13 26.38
CA ASP A 625 17.41 0.08 27.27
C ASP A 625 16.45 0.67 28.32
N LEU A 626 15.15 0.46 28.11
CA LEU A 626 14.10 0.95 29.00
C LEU A 626 14.04 0.23 30.35
N ALA A 627 14.67 -0.94 30.49
CA ALA A 627 14.81 -1.61 31.78
C ALA A 627 15.95 -1.00 32.62
N ALA A 628 16.94 -0.39 31.97
CA ALA A 628 18.03 0.33 32.65
C ALA A 628 17.61 1.76 33.05
N ALA A 629 16.96 2.49 32.14
CA ALA A 629 16.41 3.82 32.43
C ALA A 629 15.28 4.21 31.45
N PRO A 630 14.23 4.91 31.90
CA PRO A 630 13.28 5.58 31.00
C PRO A 630 13.97 6.50 29.98
N LEU A 631 13.40 6.60 28.77
CA LEU A 631 13.77 7.62 27.80
C LEU A 631 13.08 8.95 28.15
N ALA A 632 13.83 10.04 28.10
CA ALA A 632 13.32 11.40 28.12
C ALA A 632 14.17 12.29 27.21
N ASP A 633 13.64 12.63 26.03
CA ASP A 633 14.26 13.58 25.11
C ASP A 633 13.40 14.85 25.03
N LEU A 634 13.90 15.95 25.61
CA LEU A 634 13.11 17.16 25.83
C LEU A 634 13.35 18.19 24.71
N ALA A 635 12.26 18.68 24.12
CA ALA A 635 12.29 19.74 23.12
C ALA A 635 13.24 19.49 21.92
N ARG A 636 13.27 18.25 21.41
CA ARG A 636 14.02 17.84 20.21
C ARG A 636 13.53 18.65 18.99
N PRO A 637 14.40 19.45 18.34
CA PRO A 637 14.07 20.08 17.07
C PRO A 637 14.17 19.06 15.94
N ILE A 638 13.13 18.97 15.11
CA ILE A 638 13.05 18.11 13.92
C ILE A 638 12.83 19.03 12.71
N GLY A 639 13.72 19.00 11.73
CA GLY A 639 13.64 19.86 10.54
C GLY A 639 12.49 19.51 9.59
N PRO A 640 12.09 20.41 8.67
CA PRO A 640 11.07 20.11 7.65
C PRO A 640 11.37 18.81 6.89
N GLY A 641 10.36 17.95 6.73
CA GLY A 641 10.49 16.66 6.03
C GLY A 641 11.47 15.67 6.67
N ARG A 642 11.89 15.87 7.93
CA ARG A 642 12.76 14.95 8.67
C ARG A 642 11.97 13.95 9.51
N VAL A 643 12.59 12.79 9.71
CA VAL A 643 12.20 11.76 10.65
C VAL A 643 13.25 11.72 11.76
N GLN A 644 12.82 11.72 13.01
CA GLN A 644 13.62 11.39 14.18
C GLN A 644 13.19 10.00 14.68
N ARG A 645 14.14 9.07 14.74
CA ARG A 645 13.91 7.68 15.15
C ARG A 645 14.41 7.43 16.58
N TYR A 646 13.71 6.61 17.35
CA TYR A 646 14.11 6.16 18.68
C TYR A 646 13.97 4.63 18.78
N PHE A 647 15.07 3.95 19.08
CA PHE A 647 15.09 2.49 19.22
C PHE A 647 14.97 2.12 20.70
N LEU A 648 13.91 1.38 21.05
CA LEU A 648 13.45 1.15 22.42
C LEU A 648 13.51 -0.35 22.74
N ARG A 649 14.50 -0.78 23.53
CA ARG A 649 14.61 -2.19 23.94
C ARG A 649 13.62 -2.48 25.07
N VAL A 650 12.81 -3.53 24.88
CA VAL A 650 11.96 -4.14 25.92
C VAL A 650 12.21 -5.64 25.95
N ALA A 651 12.74 -6.17 27.06
CA ALA A 651 13.30 -7.52 27.12
C ALA A 651 12.38 -8.61 27.70
N ARG A 652 11.21 -8.26 28.24
CA ARG A 652 10.35 -9.20 29.00
C ARG A 652 8.93 -9.29 28.41
N PRO A 653 8.40 -10.51 28.13
CA PRO A 653 6.97 -10.71 27.86
C PRO A 653 6.09 -10.18 28.99
N GLY A 654 4.80 -9.94 28.70
CA GLY A 654 3.82 -9.48 29.70
C GLY A 654 4.04 -8.07 30.24
N ALA A 655 5.14 -7.41 29.87
CA ALA A 655 5.40 -6.01 30.19
C ALA A 655 4.45 -5.08 29.42
N THR A 656 4.29 -3.85 29.92
CA THR A 656 3.58 -2.79 29.19
C THR A 656 4.55 -1.69 28.84
N LEU A 657 4.72 -1.41 27.55
CA LEU A 657 5.49 -0.28 27.04
C LEU A 657 4.53 0.89 26.82
N GLU A 658 4.88 2.06 27.33
CA GLU A 658 4.27 3.32 26.91
C GLU A 658 5.32 4.24 26.29
N ALA A 659 4.95 4.84 25.16
CA ALA A 659 5.70 5.90 24.51
C ALA A 659 4.78 7.09 24.24
N THR A 660 5.25 8.30 24.52
CA THR A 660 4.53 9.55 24.28
C THR A 660 5.38 10.53 23.50
N VAL A 661 4.71 11.29 22.62
CA VAL A 661 5.31 12.34 21.79
C VAL A 661 4.44 13.58 21.94
N THR A 662 4.97 14.65 22.56
CA THR A 662 4.25 15.90 22.81
C THR A 662 4.86 17.05 22.02
N LEU A 663 4.05 17.83 21.30
CA LEU A 663 4.53 19.02 20.62
C LEU A 663 4.64 20.21 21.56
N SER A 664 5.72 20.98 21.45
CA SER A 664 5.96 22.17 22.27
C SER A 664 5.01 23.32 21.93
N ASP A 665 4.56 23.41 20.67
CA ASP A 665 3.50 24.32 20.22
C ASP A 665 2.54 23.58 19.28
N SER A 666 1.61 22.81 19.86
CA SER A 666 0.59 22.10 19.08
C SER A 666 -0.46 23.01 18.40
N LEU A 667 -0.44 24.32 18.68
CA LEU A 667 -1.33 25.27 18.03
C LEU A 667 -0.78 25.78 16.71
N ASN A 668 0.55 25.79 16.51
CA ASN A 668 1.16 26.25 15.25
C ASN A 668 2.02 25.20 14.55
N GLN A 669 2.50 24.18 15.26
CA GLN A 669 3.25 23.06 14.71
C GLN A 669 2.32 21.87 14.42
N GLN A 670 2.74 21.04 13.48
CA GLN A 670 2.13 19.75 13.15
C GLN A 670 3.25 18.71 13.00
N ALA A 671 2.94 17.46 13.28
CA ALA A 671 3.79 16.30 13.06
C ALA A 671 2.91 15.05 12.94
N ALA A 672 3.52 13.91 12.71
CA ALA A 672 2.91 12.63 13.06
C ALA A 672 3.97 11.70 13.68
N ALA A 673 3.49 10.66 14.35
CA ALA A 673 4.32 9.62 14.93
C ALA A 673 3.78 8.23 14.58
N ARG A 674 4.69 7.27 14.44
CA ARG A 674 4.42 5.83 14.23
C ARG A 674 5.27 5.02 15.20
N LEU A 675 4.73 3.93 15.73
CA LEU A 675 5.47 2.93 16.50
C LEU A 675 5.57 1.64 15.66
N TYR A 676 6.72 0.99 15.71
CA TYR A 676 7.03 -0.24 15.00
C TYR A 676 7.40 -1.34 16.00
N GLU A 677 6.89 -2.54 15.76
CA GLU A 677 7.20 -3.73 16.54
C GLU A 677 8.62 -4.25 16.21
N PRO A 678 9.22 -5.14 17.03
CA PRO A 678 10.58 -5.62 16.80
C PRO A 678 10.82 -6.35 15.46
N SER A 679 9.77 -6.80 14.76
CA SER A 679 9.86 -7.33 13.39
C SER A 679 10.03 -6.25 12.31
N GLY A 680 9.82 -4.97 12.63
CA GLY A 680 9.81 -3.85 11.66
C GLY A 680 8.42 -3.47 11.15
N GLN A 681 7.38 -4.27 11.44
CA GLN A 681 6.00 -3.93 11.07
C GLN A 681 5.42 -2.78 11.92
N PRO A 682 4.48 -1.98 11.40
CA PRO A 682 3.73 -1.00 12.18
C PRO A 682 3.01 -1.63 13.38
N PHE A 683 2.88 -0.88 14.47
CA PHE A 683 2.20 -1.34 15.68
C PHE A 683 0.70 -1.54 15.45
N ARG A 684 0.25 -2.79 15.62
CA ARG A 684 -1.11 -3.30 15.29
C ARG A 684 -2.31 -2.54 15.86
N ASP A 685 -2.10 -1.65 16.82
CA ASP A 685 -3.17 -0.92 17.51
C ASP A 685 -3.39 0.50 16.95
N ALA A 686 -2.36 1.08 16.32
CA ALA A 686 -2.33 2.44 15.78
C ALA A 686 -1.23 2.61 14.70
N GLU A 687 -1.65 2.66 13.42
CA GLU A 687 -0.76 2.81 12.26
C GLU A 687 -0.02 4.16 12.24
N GLU A 688 -0.73 5.27 12.49
CA GLU A 688 -0.19 6.63 12.54
C GLU A 688 -0.99 7.50 13.51
N THR A 689 -0.32 8.29 14.35
CA THR A 689 -0.95 9.32 15.16
C THR A 689 -0.50 10.71 14.71
N ALA A 690 -1.43 11.48 14.14
CA ALA A 690 -1.20 12.89 13.81
C ALA A 690 -1.11 13.75 15.08
N LEU A 691 -0.37 14.86 15.00
CA LEU A 691 -0.09 15.79 16.09
C LEU A 691 -0.32 17.24 15.65
N GLY A 692 -0.70 18.11 16.60
CA GLY A 692 -1.00 19.52 16.37
C GLY A 692 -2.51 19.79 16.24
N ARG A 693 -2.89 20.88 15.54
CA ARG A 693 -4.28 21.38 15.44
C ARG A 693 -5.37 20.33 15.13
N ARG A 694 -5.03 19.24 14.42
CA ARG A 694 -5.97 18.18 14.02
C ARG A 694 -5.81 16.86 14.78
N GLY A 695 -4.73 16.70 15.55
CA GLY A 695 -4.36 15.42 16.18
C GLY A 695 -4.19 15.46 17.71
N GLY A 696 -4.33 16.65 18.32
CA GLY A 696 -4.04 16.86 19.74
C GLY A 696 -2.58 17.22 20.00
N SER A 697 -2.25 17.56 21.25
CA SER A 697 -0.89 17.96 21.64
C SER A 697 0.07 16.78 21.82
N THR A 698 -0.47 15.60 22.12
CA THR A 698 0.31 14.43 22.56
C THR A 698 -0.22 13.16 21.92
N ALA A 699 0.66 12.41 21.27
CA ALA A 699 0.44 11.03 20.83
C ALA A 699 0.88 10.11 21.97
N ARG A 700 0.13 9.04 22.21
CA ARG A 700 0.40 8.05 23.26
C ARG A 700 0.20 6.65 22.70
N PHE A 701 1.28 5.88 22.63
CA PHE A 701 1.29 4.49 22.23
C PHE A 701 1.42 3.65 23.50
N VAL A 702 0.52 2.68 23.69
CA VAL A 702 0.56 1.74 24.81
C VAL A 702 0.53 0.32 24.26
N VAL A 703 1.68 -0.37 24.30
CA VAL A 703 1.77 -1.78 23.97
C VAL A 703 1.42 -2.57 25.22
N ARG A 704 0.22 -3.17 25.23
CA ARG A 704 -0.34 -3.92 26.35
C ARG A 704 0.33 -5.29 26.49
N GLY A 705 0.26 -5.91 27.68
CA GLY A 705 0.98 -7.14 28.00
C GLY A 705 0.60 -8.37 27.16
N GLU A 706 -0.57 -8.36 26.53
CA GLU A 706 -1.00 -9.37 25.55
C GLU A 706 -0.47 -9.15 24.12
N ASP A 707 -0.14 -7.90 23.76
CA ASP A 707 0.36 -7.52 22.42
C ASP A 707 1.90 -7.32 22.40
N LEU A 708 2.57 -7.33 23.56
CA LEU A 708 4.00 -7.02 23.67
C LEU A 708 4.91 -8.18 23.22
N VAL A 709 5.76 -7.87 22.24
CA VAL A 709 6.81 -8.74 21.69
C VAL A 709 8.18 -8.27 22.23
N PRO A 710 8.97 -9.13 22.90
CA PRO A 710 10.31 -8.74 23.33
C PRO A 710 11.24 -8.43 22.15
N GLY A 711 12.07 -7.40 22.29
CA GLY A 711 13.03 -6.97 21.26
C GLY A 711 13.24 -5.45 21.28
N VAL A 712 13.57 -4.88 20.12
CA VAL A 712 13.76 -3.43 19.93
C VAL A 712 12.61 -2.86 19.08
N TYR A 713 11.71 -2.14 19.75
CA TYR A 713 10.71 -1.31 19.09
C TYR A 713 11.36 -0.07 18.46
N GLU A 714 10.74 0.51 17.45
CA GLU A 714 11.19 1.73 16.77
C GLU A 714 10.06 2.76 16.79
N LEU A 715 10.30 3.92 17.41
CA LEU A 715 9.36 5.05 17.47
C LEU A 715 9.88 6.16 16.56
N ASP A 716 9.09 6.49 15.54
CA ASP A 716 9.44 7.52 14.57
C ASP A 716 8.54 8.73 14.73
N VAL A 717 9.14 9.92 14.80
CA VAL A 717 8.47 11.23 14.85
C VAL A 717 8.90 12.03 13.64
N PHE A 718 7.97 12.47 12.81
CA PHE A 718 8.29 13.15 11.55
C PHE A 718 7.53 14.45 11.33
N ALA A 719 8.25 15.40 10.71
CA ALA A 719 7.79 16.76 10.46
C ALA A 719 7.23 16.91 9.04
N PRO A 720 6.22 17.77 8.82
CA PRO A 720 5.72 18.10 7.48
C PRO A 720 6.80 18.69 6.56
N THR A 721 6.60 18.55 5.25
CA THR A 721 7.50 19.00 4.17
C THR A 721 7.97 20.46 4.30
N LEU A 722 7.11 21.36 4.82
CA LEU A 722 7.35 22.82 4.86
C LEU A 722 7.78 23.39 6.21
N SER A 723 7.68 22.62 7.29
CA SER A 723 7.79 23.15 8.65
C SER A 723 8.46 22.14 9.57
N GLY A 724 9.50 22.58 10.26
CA GLY A 724 10.04 21.83 11.39
C GLY A 724 9.10 21.88 12.60
N VAL A 725 9.37 21.01 13.56
CA VAL A 725 8.61 20.84 14.80
C VAL A 725 9.56 20.70 15.98
N THR A 726 9.09 21.02 17.19
CA THR A 726 9.82 20.77 18.44
C THR A 726 9.01 19.79 19.28
N ALA A 727 9.54 18.58 19.47
CA ALA A 727 8.84 17.49 20.15
C ALA A 727 9.57 17.07 21.43
N THR A 728 8.82 16.74 22.46
CA THR A 728 9.30 16.04 23.66
C THR A 728 8.86 14.60 23.60
N VAL A 729 9.78 13.66 23.81
CA VAL A 729 9.54 12.22 23.76
C VAL A 729 9.86 11.58 25.09
N HIS A 730 8.91 10.82 25.63
CA HIS A 730 9.13 9.96 26.78
C HIS A 730 8.75 8.52 26.45
N ALA A 731 9.56 7.56 26.86
CA ALA A 731 9.19 6.15 26.80
C ALA A 731 9.64 5.42 28.07
N SER A 732 8.81 4.49 28.55
CA SER A 732 9.15 3.64 29.70
C SER A 732 8.31 2.37 29.71
N VAL A 733 8.77 1.40 30.50
CA VAL A 733 8.08 0.12 30.72
C VAL A 733 7.48 0.16 32.12
N ALA A 734 6.28 -0.41 32.29
CA ALA A 734 5.66 -0.56 33.59
C ALA A 734 6.56 -1.38 34.54
N PRO A 735 6.66 -1.03 35.83
CA PRO A 735 7.61 -1.69 36.75
C PRO A 735 7.24 -3.15 37.06
N VAL A 736 6.02 -3.57 36.71
CA VAL A 736 5.50 -4.93 36.86
C VAL A 736 5.04 -5.48 35.50
N THR A 737 5.23 -6.78 35.27
CA THR A 737 4.58 -7.49 34.15
C THR A 737 3.23 -8.04 34.58
N LEU A 738 2.34 -8.31 33.61
CA LEU A 738 1.06 -8.97 33.80
C LEU A 738 0.97 -10.20 32.91
N ASP A 739 0.97 -11.38 33.54
CA ASP A 739 1.08 -12.67 32.88
C ASP A 739 -0.07 -13.61 33.31
N THR A 740 -0.70 -14.28 32.35
CA THR A 740 -1.75 -15.28 32.62
C THR A 740 -1.13 -16.64 32.94
N THR A 741 -1.47 -17.23 34.08
CA THR A 741 -0.91 -18.48 34.59
C THR A 741 -1.97 -19.56 34.77
N GLY A 742 -1.58 -20.82 34.53
CA GLY A 742 -2.43 -22.01 34.72
C GLY A 742 -3.57 -22.16 33.70
N ALA A 743 -4.20 -23.34 33.70
CA ALA A 743 -5.31 -23.66 32.80
C ALA A 743 -6.63 -22.93 33.11
N GLY A 744 -6.67 -22.15 34.21
CA GLY A 744 -7.81 -21.34 34.65
C GLY A 744 -7.63 -19.83 34.44
N GLY A 745 -6.56 -19.37 33.80
CA GLY A 745 -6.38 -17.96 33.43
C GLY A 745 -6.10 -16.99 34.58
N THR A 746 -5.50 -17.41 35.69
CA THR A 746 -5.20 -16.51 36.80
C THR A 746 -4.11 -15.50 36.43
N LEU A 747 -4.43 -14.22 36.53
CA LEU A 747 -3.50 -13.14 36.22
C LEU A 747 -2.51 -12.94 37.39
N GLU A 748 -1.22 -12.99 37.10
CA GLU A 748 -0.13 -12.75 38.06
C GLU A 748 0.62 -11.47 37.69
N ALA A 749 0.93 -10.64 38.68
CA ALA A 749 1.82 -9.49 38.53
C ALA A 749 3.21 -9.81 39.09
N THR A 750 4.25 -9.62 38.28
CA THR A 750 5.66 -9.83 38.70
C THR A 750 6.40 -8.51 38.75
N ASN A 751 7.00 -8.15 39.88
CA ASN A 751 7.87 -6.97 39.97
C ASN A 751 9.25 -7.27 39.37
N THR A 752 9.64 -6.46 38.39
CA THR A 752 10.85 -6.66 37.59
C THR A 752 12.00 -5.73 37.98
N GLY A 753 11.73 -4.71 38.81
CA GLY A 753 12.68 -3.70 39.25
C GLY A 753 13.36 -4.01 40.58
N GLN A 754 14.15 -3.05 41.06
CA GLN A 754 14.98 -3.16 42.27
C GLN A 754 14.30 -2.64 43.55
N ALA A 755 13.12 -2.02 43.44
CA ALA A 755 12.38 -1.45 44.57
C ALA A 755 10.98 -2.09 44.70
N THR A 756 10.44 -2.14 45.92
CA THR A 756 9.07 -2.62 46.16
C THR A 756 8.06 -1.70 45.47
N VAL A 757 7.20 -2.27 44.63
CA VAL A 757 6.12 -1.56 43.96
C VAL A 757 4.86 -1.69 44.81
N VAL A 758 4.38 -0.57 45.36
CA VAL A 758 3.03 -0.48 45.90
C VAL A 758 2.15 0.11 44.80
N ALA A 759 1.06 -0.56 44.47
CA ALA A 759 0.21 -0.23 43.34
C ALA A 759 -1.27 -0.41 43.65
N ARG A 760 -2.12 0.30 42.91
CA ARG A 760 -3.57 0.11 42.87
C ARG A 760 -3.95 -0.69 41.63
N VAL A 761 -4.54 -1.85 41.85
CA VAL A 761 -5.14 -2.68 40.81
C VAL A 761 -6.56 -2.20 40.56
N SER A 762 -6.93 -1.97 39.31
CA SER A 762 -8.30 -1.76 38.85
C SER A 762 -8.57 -2.68 37.66
N ALA A 763 -9.84 -3.00 37.43
CA ALA A 763 -10.26 -3.75 36.26
C ALA A 763 -11.53 -3.13 35.66
N ALA A 764 -11.73 -3.33 34.36
CA ALA A 764 -12.95 -2.95 33.66
C ALA A 764 -13.39 -4.05 32.70
N LEU A 765 -14.70 -4.33 32.68
CA LEU A 765 -15.31 -5.16 31.63
C LEU A 765 -15.41 -4.31 30.36
N LEU A 766 -14.76 -4.77 29.29
CA LEU A 766 -14.81 -4.13 27.97
C LEU A 766 -15.90 -4.73 27.06
N GLY A 767 -16.29 -5.98 27.32
CA GLY A 767 -17.29 -6.71 26.54
C GLY A 767 -17.06 -8.21 26.60
N ALA A 768 -16.97 -8.87 25.45
CA ALA A 768 -16.78 -10.32 25.38
C ALA A 768 -15.93 -10.71 24.17
N GLU A 769 -15.23 -11.84 24.26
CA GLU A 769 -14.40 -12.34 23.16
C GLU A 769 -14.43 -13.85 22.97
N ARG A 770 -14.02 -14.29 21.77
CA ARG A 770 -13.79 -15.69 21.42
C ARG A 770 -12.71 -15.82 20.37
N THR A 771 -11.80 -16.78 20.55
CA THR A 771 -10.82 -17.15 19.51
C THR A 771 -11.29 -18.41 18.76
N TYR A 772 -11.18 -18.37 17.45
CA TYR A 772 -11.47 -19.45 16.52
C TYR A 772 -10.16 -19.91 15.87
N ALA A 773 -9.85 -21.21 15.95
CA ALA A 773 -8.81 -21.80 15.12
C ALA A 773 -9.42 -22.16 13.76
N VAL A 774 -8.80 -21.70 12.67
CA VAL A 774 -9.22 -21.94 11.29
C VAL A 774 -8.14 -22.73 10.57
N GLU A 775 -8.55 -23.79 9.88
CA GLU A 775 -7.68 -24.60 9.02
C GLU A 775 -8.22 -24.56 7.59
N GLY A 776 -7.60 -23.76 6.73
CA GLY A 776 -7.98 -23.69 5.34
C GLY A 776 -7.34 -24.77 4.50
N ARG A 777 -8.07 -25.30 3.51
CA ARG A 777 -7.62 -26.44 2.69
C ARG A 777 -6.84 -26.08 1.42
N GLY A 778 -6.73 -24.79 1.10
CA GLY A 778 -6.09 -24.29 -0.12
C GLY A 778 -6.57 -22.88 -0.45
N ALA A 779 -6.75 -22.60 -1.75
CA ALA A 779 -7.18 -21.31 -2.28
C ALA A 779 -8.66 -20.89 -2.04
N PRO A 780 -9.64 -21.80 -1.84
CA PRO A 780 -11.00 -21.40 -1.46
C PRO A 780 -11.03 -20.62 -0.13
N ALA A 781 -12.03 -19.76 0.03
CA ALA A 781 -12.25 -19.02 1.26
C ALA A 781 -12.74 -19.94 2.39
N GLU A 782 -12.42 -19.57 3.63
CA GLU A 782 -13.02 -20.17 4.83
C GLU A 782 -13.92 -19.14 5.50
N THR A 783 -15.15 -19.52 5.83
CA THR A 783 -16.20 -18.63 6.36
C THR A 783 -16.49 -18.93 7.83
N LEU A 784 -16.37 -17.93 8.70
CA LEU A 784 -16.79 -17.98 10.10
C LEU A 784 -18.12 -17.23 10.28
N ALA A 785 -19.12 -17.91 10.86
CA ALA A 785 -20.38 -17.28 11.23
C ALA A 785 -20.40 -16.97 12.74
N VAL A 786 -20.59 -15.69 13.11
CA VAL A 786 -20.73 -15.26 14.51
C VAL A 786 -22.02 -14.47 14.68
N ARG A 787 -22.70 -14.61 15.83
CA ARG A 787 -23.92 -13.85 16.12
C ARG A 787 -23.56 -12.60 16.92
N VAL A 788 -23.92 -11.43 16.41
CA VAL A 788 -23.63 -10.15 17.07
C VAL A 788 -24.58 -9.97 18.27
N PRO A 789 -24.06 -9.77 19.51
CA PRO A 789 -24.89 -9.54 20.68
C PRO A 789 -25.66 -8.21 20.60
N GLU A 790 -26.87 -8.18 21.16
CA GLU A 790 -27.73 -6.97 21.23
C GLU A 790 -26.99 -5.75 21.83
N TRP A 791 -26.20 -5.97 22.89
CA TRP A 791 -25.46 -4.94 23.61
C TRP A 791 -24.22 -4.43 22.88
N ALA A 792 -23.77 -5.10 21.81
CA ALA A 792 -22.50 -4.76 21.17
C ALA A 792 -22.59 -3.40 20.44
N ALA A 793 -21.58 -2.56 20.65
CA ALA A 793 -21.46 -1.25 20.02
C ALA A 793 -20.47 -1.27 18.84
N SER A 794 -19.36 -2.01 19.00
CA SER A 794 -18.34 -2.22 17.98
C SER A 794 -17.73 -3.62 18.13
N ALA A 795 -17.02 -4.08 17.10
CA ALA A 795 -16.24 -5.30 17.15
C ALA A 795 -14.77 -5.04 16.79
N VAL A 796 -13.88 -5.89 17.28
CA VAL A 796 -12.48 -5.97 16.88
C VAL A 796 -12.20 -7.39 16.42
N LEU A 797 -11.55 -7.53 15.27
CA LEU A 797 -11.09 -8.81 14.74
C LEU A 797 -9.57 -8.80 14.72
N ASP A 798 -8.95 -9.63 15.55
CA ASP A 798 -7.53 -9.94 15.38
C ASP A 798 -7.41 -11.22 14.56
N VAL A 799 -6.72 -11.15 13.41
CA VAL A 799 -6.37 -12.34 12.62
C VAL A 799 -4.87 -12.54 12.69
N ALA A 800 -4.44 -13.74 13.08
CA ALA A 800 -3.03 -14.09 13.23
C ALA A 800 -2.76 -15.47 12.63
N MET A 801 -1.68 -15.60 11.86
CA MET A 801 -1.18 -16.88 11.35
C MET A 801 0.28 -17.10 11.79
N PRO A 802 0.81 -18.33 11.73
CA PRO A 802 2.23 -18.57 11.99
C PRO A 802 3.08 -17.75 11.00
N ARG A 803 3.99 -16.90 11.52
CA ARG A 803 4.93 -16.07 10.72
C ARG A 803 5.62 -16.84 9.58
N GLY A 804 5.96 -18.11 9.82
CA GLY A 804 6.55 -19.00 8.83
C GLY A 804 5.67 -19.33 7.62
N GLN A 805 4.36 -19.11 7.66
CA GLN A 805 3.44 -19.29 6.52
C GLN A 805 3.28 -18.02 5.67
N TRP A 806 3.69 -16.84 6.16
CA TRP A 806 3.41 -15.57 5.45
C TRP A 806 4.07 -15.48 4.07
N HIS A 807 5.30 -15.98 3.96
CA HIS A 807 6.12 -15.94 2.74
C HIS A 807 5.52 -16.68 1.53
N GLU A 808 4.44 -17.44 1.75
CA GLU A 808 3.74 -18.27 0.77
C GLU A 808 2.68 -17.48 -0.03
N PHE A 809 2.23 -16.36 0.52
CA PHE A 809 1.14 -15.55 0.01
C PHE A 809 1.64 -14.33 -0.78
N THR A 810 0.74 -13.72 -1.55
CA THR A 810 0.87 -12.37 -2.14
C THR A 810 -0.11 -11.38 -1.49
N GLY A 811 -0.96 -11.87 -0.61
CA GLY A 811 -1.93 -11.14 0.21
C GLY A 811 -2.84 -12.15 0.92
N PHE A 812 -3.53 -11.69 1.95
CA PHE A 812 -4.56 -12.48 2.61
C PHE A 812 -5.68 -11.55 3.03
N GLY A 813 -6.88 -11.77 2.50
CA GLY A 813 -8.03 -10.89 2.67
C GLY A 813 -8.88 -11.33 3.84
N VAL A 814 -9.38 -10.37 4.60
CA VAL A 814 -10.47 -10.55 5.55
C VAL A 814 -11.63 -9.71 5.05
N THR A 815 -12.84 -10.25 5.04
CA THR A 815 -14.02 -9.51 4.59
C THR A 815 -15.27 -9.97 5.31
N GLU A 816 -16.05 -9.00 5.77
CA GLU A 816 -17.25 -9.24 6.54
C GLU A 816 -18.50 -8.94 5.74
N PHE A 817 -19.46 -9.85 5.85
CA PHE A 817 -20.77 -9.75 5.20
C PHE A 817 -21.90 -9.88 6.22
N ASP A 818 -23.03 -9.26 5.93
CA ASP A 818 -24.27 -9.49 6.66
C ASP A 818 -25.05 -10.72 6.11
N SER A 819 -26.21 -11.01 6.69
CA SER A 819 -27.08 -12.12 6.28
C SER A 819 -27.62 -12.04 4.84
N THR A 820 -27.50 -10.90 4.16
CA THR A 820 -27.95 -10.70 2.77
C THR A 820 -26.82 -10.89 1.75
N GLY A 821 -25.57 -11.01 2.22
CA GLY A 821 -24.38 -10.98 1.39
C GLY A 821 -23.86 -9.56 1.11
N GLN A 822 -24.43 -8.53 1.75
CA GLN A 822 -23.87 -7.18 1.67
C GLN A 822 -22.58 -7.10 2.49
N GLN A 823 -21.52 -6.59 1.87
CA GLN A 823 -20.24 -6.33 2.52
C GLN A 823 -20.38 -5.19 3.55
N VAL A 824 -19.89 -5.42 4.78
CA VAL A 824 -19.97 -4.51 5.94
C VAL A 824 -18.62 -4.18 6.58
N GLY A 825 -17.61 -5.02 6.36
CA GLY A 825 -16.21 -4.80 6.74
C GLY A 825 -15.27 -5.21 5.60
N GLN A 826 -13.98 -4.87 5.66
CA GLN A 826 -12.90 -5.55 4.96
C GLN A 826 -11.54 -4.94 5.30
N GLY A 827 -10.54 -5.81 5.36
CA GLY A 827 -9.14 -5.43 5.49
C GLY A 827 -8.22 -6.52 4.95
N PRO A 828 -7.15 -6.17 4.21
CA PRO A 828 -6.07 -7.10 3.96
C PRO A 828 -5.24 -7.27 5.25
N LEU A 829 -4.83 -8.50 5.53
CA LEU A 829 -3.61 -8.70 6.31
C LEU A 829 -2.43 -8.17 5.50
N ASN A 830 -1.72 -7.18 6.06
CA ASN A 830 -0.47 -6.68 5.50
C ASN A 830 0.76 -7.46 6.03
N TYR A 831 0.60 -8.17 7.14
CA TYR A 831 1.62 -8.99 7.81
C TYR A 831 0.97 -10.27 8.36
N SER A 832 1.71 -11.16 9.02
CA SER A 832 1.13 -12.40 9.59
C SER A 832 0.14 -12.17 10.74
N VAL A 833 0.03 -10.93 11.22
CA VAL A 833 -0.96 -10.47 12.21
C VAL A 833 -1.58 -9.16 11.75
N GLY A 834 -2.90 -9.01 11.95
CA GLY A 834 -3.63 -7.75 11.74
C GLY A 834 -4.82 -7.61 12.68
N ARG A 835 -5.30 -6.37 12.85
CA ARG A 835 -6.37 -5.98 13.78
C ARG A 835 -7.33 -5.01 13.09
N GLU A 836 -8.53 -5.46 12.76
CA GLU A 836 -9.59 -4.62 12.17
C GLU A 836 -10.61 -4.18 13.24
N ARG A 837 -11.19 -2.98 13.09
CA ARG A 837 -12.23 -2.42 13.98
C ARG A 837 -13.51 -2.14 13.20
N LEU A 838 -14.58 -2.84 13.54
CA LEU A 838 -15.84 -2.86 12.79
C LEU A 838 -16.97 -2.09 13.50
N ARG A 839 -17.79 -1.39 12.70
CA ARG A 839 -19.05 -0.78 13.16
C ARG A 839 -20.21 -1.74 12.92
N ILE A 840 -20.65 -2.42 13.98
CA ILE A 840 -21.62 -3.52 13.92
C ILE A 840 -23.01 -3.17 14.47
N ALA A 841 -23.30 -1.90 14.77
CA ALA A 841 -24.56 -1.49 15.40
C ALA A 841 -25.82 -1.86 14.59
N ALA A 842 -25.73 -1.87 13.25
CA ALA A 842 -26.81 -2.29 12.35
C ALA A 842 -27.04 -3.81 12.31
N LEU A 843 -26.12 -4.59 12.90
CA LEU A 843 -26.09 -6.06 12.83
C LEU A 843 -26.47 -6.72 14.17
N ARG A 844 -26.90 -5.95 15.18
CA ARG A 844 -27.37 -6.50 16.47
C ARG A 844 -28.41 -7.61 16.26
N ASP A 845 -28.20 -8.74 16.93
CA ASP A 845 -28.98 -9.98 16.81
C ASP A 845 -29.00 -10.64 15.42
N ARG A 846 -28.14 -10.20 14.49
CA ARG A 846 -27.95 -10.81 13.18
C ARG A 846 -26.63 -11.60 13.13
N PRO A 847 -26.48 -12.55 12.19
CA PRO A 847 -25.19 -13.14 11.91
C PRO A 847 -24.29 -12.13 11.20
N LEU A 848 -23.02 -12.13 11.57
CA LEU A 848 -21.90 -11.56 10.86
C LEU A 848 -21.12 -12.75 10.27
N LEU A 849 -20.90 -12.73 8.96
CA LEU A 849 -20.04 -13.68 8.27
C LEU A 849 -18.66 -13.02 8.12
N ILE A 850 -17.59 -13.74 8.46
CA ILE A 850 -16.20 -13.29 8.31
C ILE A 850 -15.54 -14.29 7.37
N GLU A 851 -15.14 -13.85 6.18
CA GLU A 851 -14.50 -14.69 5.17
C GLU A 851 -13.01 -14.39 5.06
N LEU A 852 -12.22 -15.47 4.95
CA LEU A 852 -10.77 -15.43 4.89
C LEU A 852 -10.29 -15.88 3.51
N TYR A 853 -9.65 -14.99 2.76
CA TYR A 853 -9.27 -15.19 1.36
C TYR A 853 -7.74 -15.33 1.19
N PRO A 854 -7.21 -16.55 1.04
CA PRO A 854 -5.78 -16.80 0.83
C PRO A 854 -5.38 -16.56 -0.65
N ALA A 855 -4.36 -15.73 -0.87
CA ALA A 855 -3.77 -15.53 -2.20
C ALA A 855 -2.35 -16.10 -2.27
N PHE A 856 -2.18 -17.33 -2.75
CA PHE A 856 -0.87 -17.96 -2.89
C PHE A 856 -0.08 -17.41 -4.08
N ALA A 857 1.24 -17.32 -3.94
CA ALA A 857 2.10 -16.77 -4.99
C ALA A 857 2.07 -17.56 -6.32
N ARG A 858 1.91 -18.89 -6.26
CA ARG A 858 1.79 -19.76 -7.44
C ARG A 858 0.36 -20.21 -7.71
N SER A 859 0.04 -20.41 -8.98
CA SER A 859 -1.25 -20.99 -9.41
C SER A 859 -1.50 -22.42 -8.91
N ASP A 860 -0.44 -23.21 -8.71
CA ASP A 860 -0.46 -24.59 -8.20
C ASP A 860 0.04 -24.70 -6.74
N GLY A 861 0.37 -23.56 -6.11
CA GLY A 861 0.97 -23.51 -4.77
C GLY A 861 -0.04 -23.59 -3.60
N ALA A 862 -1.34 -23.71 -3.90
CA ALA A 862 -2.38 -23.76 -2.90
C ALA A 862 -2.21 -24.97 -1.97
N ARG A 863 -1.98 -24.71 -0.68
CA ARG A 863 -1.69 -25.72 0.34
C ARG A 863 -2.43 -25.42 1.65
N PRO A 864 -2.57 -26.40 2.56
CA PRO A 864 -3.27 -26.17 3.83
C PRO A 864 -2.58 -25.10 4.67
N TRP A 865 -3.38 -24.18 5.22
CA TRP A 865 -2.91 -23.04 6.01
C TRP A 865 -3.70 -22.94 7.33
N ARG A 866 -3.16 -22.20 8.31
CA ARG A 866 -3.77 -22.06 9.63
C ARG A 866 -3.80 -20.61 10.09
N ALA A 867 -4.93 -20.17 10.62
CA ALA A 867 -5.08 -18.88 11.26
C ALA A 867 -5.84 -19.01 12.60
N ALA A 868 -5.64 -18.03 13.48
CA ALA A 868 -6.48 -17.77 14.62
C ALA A 868 -7.23 -16.46 14.37
N VAL A 869 -8.55 -16.48 14.52
CA VAL A 869 -9.42 -15.29 14.46
C VAL A 869 -9.98 -15.04 15.85
N ARG A 870 -9.57 -13.95 16.50
CA ARG A 870 -10.09 -13.50 17.79
C ARG A 870 -11.13 -12.41 17.56
N VAL A 871 -12.39 -12.77 17.77
CA VAL A 871 -13.55 -11.87 17.67
C VAL A 871 -13.81 -11.27 19.04
N GLN A 872 -13.72 -9.95 19.16
CA GLN A 872 -14.05 -9.19 20.37
C GLN A 872 -15.29 -8.33 20.08
N PHE A 873 -16.34 -8.45 20.89
CA PHE A 873 -17.48 -7.53 20.89
C PHE A 873 -17.33 -6.57 22.06
N LEU A 874 -17.37 -5.26 21.79
CA LEU A 874 -17.13 -4.21 22.78
C LEU A 874 -18.41 -3.48 23.17
N LEU A 875 -18.51 -3.15 24.45
CA LEU A 875 -19.52 -2.26 25.02
C LEU A 875 -19.34 -0.83 24.49
N GLU A 876 -20.39 -0.01 24.55
CA GLU A 876 -20.28 1.43 24.23
C GLU A 876 -19.37 2.17 25.23
N ARG A 877 -19.34 1.71 26.48
CA ARG A 877 -18.48 2.24 27.56
C ARG A 877 -17.98 1.08 28.41
N GLU A 878 -16.70 1.16 28.81
CA GLU A 878 -16.11 0.23 29.77
C GLU A 878 -16.84 0.29 31.12
N GLN A 879 -17.06 -0.86 31.76
CA GLN A 879 -17.73 -0.95 33.06
C GLN A 879 -16.70 -1.27 34.16
N PRO A 880 -16.41 -0.33 35.09
CA PRO A 880 -15.47 -0.57 36.19
C PRO A 880 -15.89 -1.74 37.07
N LEU A 881 -14.92 -2.56 37.47
CA LEU A 881 -15.12 -3.73 38.34
C LEU A 881 -14.50 -3.46 39.71
N GLY A 882 -15.30 -2.90 40.62
CA GLY A 882 -14.92 -2.60 42.01
C GLY A 882 -14.03 -1.36 42.20
N ASP A 883 -13.84 -0.97 43.47
CA ASP A 883 -13.23 0.32 43.87
C ASP A 883 -11.69 0.36 43.81
N GLY A 884 -11.08 -0.70 43.28
CA GLY A 884 -9.64 -0.91 43.15
C GLY A 884 -8.96 -1.38 44.45
N GLN A 885 -8.06 -2.36 44.33
CA GLN A 885 -7.35 -2.96 45.47
C GLN A 885 -5.88 -2.56 45.51
N ARG A 886 -5.33 -2.38 46.71
CA ARG A 886 -3.92 -2.04 46.91
C ARG A 886 -3.08 -3.31 47.06
N VAL A 887 -2.04 -3.45 46.25
CA VAL A 887 -1.07 -4.55 46.30
C VAL A 887 0.34 -4.02 46.58
N SER A 888 1.19 -4.85 47.17
CA SER A 888 2.61 -4.56 47.41
C SER A 888 3.44 -5.72 46.90
N ILE A 889 4.33 -5.45 45.94
CA ILE A 889 5.09 -6.47 45.22
C ILE A 889 6.57 -6.17 45.41
N VAL A 890 7.26 -6.98 46.22
CA VAL A 890 8.70 -6.84 46.52
C VAL A 890 9.56 -7.10 45.25
N PRO A 891 10.82 -6.64 45.19
CA PRO A 891 11.70 -6.91 44.04
C PRO A 891 11.79 -8.41 43.70
N GLY A 892 11.54 -8.77 42.43
CA GLY A 892 11.47 -10.18 41.98
C GLY A 892 10.26 -10.98 42.51
N GLY A 893 9.41 -10.36 43.34
CA GLY A 893 8.21 -10.95 43.90
C GLY A 893 7.05 -11.03 42.90
N ARG A 894 6.10 -11.90 43.22
CA ARG A 894 4.90 -12.21 42.44
C ARG A 894 3.66 -12.06 43.33
N VAL A 895 2.58 -11.52 42.78
CA VAL A 895 1.27 -11.44 43.44
C VAL A 895 0.19 -11.84 42.45
N VAL A 896 -0.70 -12.75 42.85
CA VAL A 896 -1.90 -13.08 42.07
C VAL A 896 -2.88 -11.89 42.14
N MET A 897 -3.35 -11.43 41.00
CA MET A 897 -4.31 -10.33 40.92
C MET A 897 -5.69 -10.77 41.42
N PRO A 898 -6.45 -9.88 42.09
CA PRO A 898 -7.80 -10.20 42.52
C PRO A 898 -8.69 -10.57 41.33
N VAL A 899 -9.48 -11.63 41.49
CA VAL A 899 -10.52 -11.99 40.53
C VAL A 899 -11.73 -11.09 40.77
N PHE A 900 -12.12 -10.34 39.75
CA PHE A 900 -13.28 -9.45 39.80
C PHE A 900 -14.53 -10.16 39.29
N ALA A 901 -15.65 -10.02 40.01
CA ALA A 901 -16.94 -10.51 39.53
C ALA A 901 -17.44 -9.60 38.39
N THR A 902 -17.60 -10.15 37.19
CA THR A 902 -18.20 -9.44 36.06
C THR A 902 -19.72 -9.35 36.20
N PRO A 903 -20.36 -8.22 35.87
CA PRO A 903 -21.81 -8.14 35.79
C PRO A 903 -22.35 -9.14 34.75
N PRO A 904 -23.60 -9.62 34.90
CA PRO A 904 -24.18 -10.59 33.98
C PRO A 904 -24.34 -9.98 32.58
N LEU A 905 -23.67 -10.58 31.60
CA LEU A 905 -23.73 -10.22 30.19
C LEU A 905 -24.30 -11.39 29.39
N VAL A 906 -25.19 -11.12 28.43
CA VAL A 906 -25.68 -12.19 27.53
C VAL A 906 -24.59 -12.49 26.52
N LEU A 907 -23.88 -13.61 26.75
CA LEU A 907 -22.77 -14.05 25.90
C LEU A 907 -23.27 -14.95 24.77
N ALA A 908 -22.73 -14.76 23.58
CA ALA A 908 -22.87 -15.73 22.49
C ALA A 908 -22.13 -17.03 22.85
N ALA A 909 -22.54 -18.16 22.25
CA ALA A 909 -21.96 -19.47 22.58
C ALA A 909 -20.44 -19.49 22.41
N GLY A 910 -19.71 -19.89 23.46
CA GLY A 910 -18.25 -19.96 23.48
C GLY A 910 -17.52 -18.62 23.64
N PHE A 911 -18.22 -17.51 23.85
CA PHE A 911 -17.59 -16.23 24.23
C PHE A 911 -17.35 -16.19 25.75
N ALA A 912 -16.25 -15.56 26.16
CA ALA A 912 -15.91 -15.24 27.54
C ALA A 912 -15.96 -13.71 27.77
N PRO A 913 -16.16 -13.22 29.00
CA PRO A 913 -16.04 -11.80 29.31
C PRO A 913 -14.61 -11.30 29.02
N LEU A 914 -14.49 -10.16 28.32
CA LEU A 914 -13.21 -9.51 28.03
C LEU A 914 -12.92 -8.47 29.11
N VAL A 915 -11.89 -8.69 29.93
CA VAL A 915 -11.53 -7.83 31.06
C VAL A 915 -10.17 -7.19 30.83
N GLU A 916 -10.10 -5.86 30.99
CA GLU A 916 -8.82 -5.15 31.05
C GLU A 916 -8.45 -4.89 32.52
N THR A 917 -7.31 -5.43 32.96
CA THR A 917 -6.74 -5.15 34.29
C THR A 917 -5.60 -4.14 34.15
N ARG A 918 -5.60 -3.13 35.03
CA ARG A 918 -4.57 -2.09 35.12
C ARG A 918 -3.96 -2.07 36.52
N VAL A 919 -2.63 -2.10 36.60
CA VAL A 919 -1.88 -1.97 37.86
C VAL A 919 -1.14 -0.63 37.87
N HIS A 920 -1.69 0.33 38.60
CA HIS A 920 -1.19 1.70 38.69
C HIS A 920 -0.19 1.84 39.85
N PRO A 921 1.11 2.06 39.62
CA PRO A 921 2.08 2.24 40.70
C PRO A 921 1.80 3.55 41.47
N GLU A 922 1.75 3.48 42.79
CA GLU A 922 1.56 4.64 43.69
C GLU A 922 2.90 5.17 44.22
N THR A 923 3.91 4.30 44.40
CA THR A 923 5.21 4.64 45.01
C THR A 923 6.33 4.97 44.02
N VAL A 924 6.12 4.72 42.73
CA VAL A 924 7.08 4.99 41.66
C VAL A 924 6.34 5.74 40.55
N PRO A 925 6.77 6.94 40.13
CA PRO A 925 6.22 7.58 38.93
C PRO A 925 6.46 6.66 37.72
N GLY A 926 5.40 6.17 37.11
CA GLY A 926 5.53 5.14 36.09
C GLY A 926 4.24 4.76 35.39
N VAL A 927 4.43 4.02 34.30
CA VAL A 927 3.38 3.48 33.44
C VAL A 927 2.62 2.41 34.19
N ALA A 928 1.30 2.40 34.02
CA ALA A 928 0.47 1.31 34.54
C ALA A 928 0.73 0.03 33.73
N ALA A 929 0.88 -1.11 34.39
CA ALA A 929 0.84 -2.37 33.65
C ALA A 929 -0.61 -2.63 33.21
N VAL A 930 -0.83 -2.95 31.95
CA VAL A 930 -2.16 -3.14 31.34
C VAL A 930 -2.17 -4.48 30.60
N ARG A 931 -3.18 -5.31 30.88
CA ARG A 931 -3.43 -6.53 30.11
C ARG A 931 -4.93 -6.76 29.90
N ARG A 932 -5.30 -7.22 28.69
CA ARG A 932 -6.61 -7.82 28.39
C ARG A 932 -6.56 -9.34 28.38
N TYR A 933 -7.56 -9.98 28.97
CA TYR A 933 -7.72 -11.44 29.04
C TYR A 933 -9.19 -11.84 29.18
#